data_AF-A0AAN6QTG0-F1
#
_entry.id   AF-A0AAN6QTG0-F1
#
_cell.length_a   1.000
_cell.length_b   1.000
_cell.length_c   1.000
_cell.angle_alpha   90.00
_cell.angle_beta   90.00
_cell.angle_gamma   90.00
#
_symmetry.space_group_name_H-M   'P 1'
#
loop_
_entity.id
_entity.type
_entity.pdbx_description
1 polymer ?
#
loop_
_entity_poly.entity_id
_entity_poly.type
_entity_poly.pdbx_seq_one_letter_code
_entity_poly.pdbx_strand_id
1 'polypeptide(L)'
;MRRAGCPLNELPIAPQISIPGNGGVFYSSSEFSCRAPYEPSPPDSPGGCDSPPGEYSYANGPPYYGQPPQTRARIGSMVNSTTVYGPPAAPRSPISAGSSTMYLPYWGPGARSPAALPHFASSVASETFGAGAELGGSLFAEHLLPLKSNGTIVRMILPEERDAMEMQDLIVPSVSPSSSTGDLTLDCFTNEQRYLGSYWMWIHPLFPVVHKPSFKMQTVSPLLRSTMLALGAHMMQNPTDMGNARIIHECVQKVLKKRAINGWDTFRVCDMQAIVLHEVFATYRSRRPPLQFSKNFDLIYRYLAHDLEAINQELARPLYDSRSHTRNGYEDLAGDFPPRLEAKYKQRLLLACYVIDQQHAMLFGRQRTDCLSSSMSGLTGLDLPFTRSQAYWDATPDHHPELWAQKLAAGLTPYDQVYGALSAVPNMTAPSDWRHDAFRSMLMLTNLTDPDNDLEACGIYLDDTTDPSAVLFAVEKTPRMRLAYHTFMLCRHTPIRDLLAVAGESWVLGEKLSSQAQHISAQLSARDWAMGPASTHSSLDLANDDDDEQQPAESAVQRAIHHALRILELHHKHPKTGLLFQEWSLYLAAIVLWARAYISDHPSRNPQLPLEPMRPSPHDLELSLLALISAGSAPATAVVVTRAAAQNVVLWAKAQIEKVDVPHNCGLTNCALDVLGKLAGRGGEEGWFA
;
A
#
# COMPACT_ATOMS: atom_id res chain seq x y z
N MET A 1 -30.34 25.37 46.33
CA MET A 1 -29.68 26.70 46.30
C MET A 1 -28.40 26.50 45.47
N ARG A 2 -28.37 26.99 44.21
CA ARG A 2 -27.80 28.29 43.77
C ARG A 2 -26.31 28.40 44.15
N ARG A 3 -25.33 28.62 43.26
CA ARG A 3 -25.23 29.42 42.02
C ARG A 3 -23.88 29.08 41.32
N ALA A 4 -23.84 29.01 39.99
CA ALA A 4 -23.16 29.97 39.06
C ALA A 4 -21.61 29.88 39.04
N GLY A 5 -20.86 29.91 37.94
CA GLY A 5 -21.12 30.25 36.54
C GLY A 5 -20.07 31.27 36.04
N CYS A 6 -19.06 30.81 35.26
CA CYS A 6 -18.16 31.51 34.29
C CYS A 6 -17.31 32.73 34.77
N PRO A 7 -16.30 33.24 34.00
CA PRO A 7 -15.84 32.93 32.63
C PRO A 7 -14.29 32.85 32.40
N LEU A 8 -13.94 32.70 31.12
CA LEU A 8 -12.64 32.73 30.42
C LEU A 8 -11.86 34.07 30.47
N ASN A 9 -10.54 33.93 30.27
CA ASN A 9 -9.54 34.82 29.63
C ASN A 9 -9.34 36.26 30.13
N GLU A 10 -8.08 36.56 30.52
CA GLU A 10 -7.39 37.88 30.51
C GLU A 10 -6.02 37.66 31.23
N LEU A 11 -4.80 37.80 30.69
CA LEU A 11 -4.03 38.94 30.12
C LEU A 11 -2.54 38.46 29.93
N PRO A 12 -1.55 39.22 29.37
CA PRO A 12 -1.57 40.66 29.09
C PRO A 12 -1.09 41.13 27.70
N ILE A 13 -1.68 42.28 27.38
CA ILE A 13 -1.26 43.39 26.52
C ILE A 13 0.27 43.55 26.39
N ALA A 14 0.76 43.54 25.14
CA ALA A 14 2.08 44.05 24.75
C ALA A 14 1.93 45.48 24.16
N PRO A 15 2.97 46.34 24.27
CA PRO A 15 2.83 47.79 24.10
C PRO A 15 2.70 48.22 22.65
N GLN A 16 1.94 49.29 22.43
CA GLN A 16 1.80 49.98 21.15
C GLN A 16 3.11 50.64 20.73
N ILE A 17 3.60 50.30 19.54
CA ILE A 17 4.64 51.06 18.84
C ILE A 17 3.94 51.95 17.82
N SER A 18 4.11 53.27 17.99
CA SER A 18 3.66 54.31 17.08
C SER A 18 4.70 54.52 15.98
N ILE A 19 4.27 54.52 14.72
CA ILE A 19 5.09 54.95 13.57
C ILE A 19 4.37 56.16 12.95
N PRO A 20 5.03 57.33 12.84
CA PRO A 20 4.43 58.51 12.25
C PRO A 20 4.42 58.43 10.72
N GLY A 21 3.34 58.96 10.13
CA GLY A 21 3.16 59.05 8.69
C GLY A 21 3.96 60.18 8.03
N ASN A 22 4.39 59.92 6.81
CA ASN A 22 4.49 60.85 5.68
C ASN A 22 4.72 59.95 4.45
N GLY A 23 3.91 60.03 3.39
CA GLY A 23 3.88 61.13 2.43
C GLY A 23 4.56 60.63 1.15
N GLY A 24 3.79 60.40 0.09
CA GLY A 24 4.21 59.62 -1.07
C GLY A 24 5.19 60.29 -2.03
N VAL A 25 5.53 59.56 -3.10
CA VAL A 25 5.60 59.97 -4.52
C VAL A 25 6.30 58.86 -5.33
N PHE A 26 5.77 58.61 -6.53
CA PHE A 26 6.26 57.69 -7.56
C PHE A 26 7.70 57.97 -8.00
N TYR A 27 8.49 56.92 -8.31
CA TYR A 27 9.26 56.82 -9.57
C TYR A 27 9.67 55.37 -9.87
N SER A 28 9.82 55.13 -11.17
CA SER A 28 10.09 53.89 -11.88
C SER A 28 11.58 53.50 -11.88
N SER A 29 11.83 52.19 -12.01
CA SER A 29 12.99 51.49 -12.60
C SER A 29 14.43 51.83 -12.17
N SER A 30 15.14 50.82 -11.65
CA SER A 30 16.42 50.29 -12.19
C SER A 30 17.07 49.29 -11.23
N GLU A 31 18.09 48.63 -11.75
CA GLU A 31 18.64 47.33 -11.43
C GLU A 31 19.60 47.29 -10.21
N PHE A 32 19.94 46.04 -9.84
CA PHE A 32 21.07 45.53 -9.04
C PHE A 32 20.97 45.39 -7.50
N SER A 33 20.91 44.10 -7.12
CA SER A 33 21.68 43.36 -6.09
C SER A 33 22.23 44.10 -4.87
N CYS A 34 21.71 43.74 -3.69
CA CYS A 34 22.52 43.39 -2.51
C CYS A 34 21.68 42.68 -1.41
N ARG A 35 21.99 41.39 -1.22
CA ARG A 35 22.28 40.65 0.01
C ARG A 35 21.77 41.18 1.39
N ALA A 36 21.18 40.22 2.13
CA ALA A 36 21.13 39.99 3.60
C ALA A 36 19.88 40.50 4.37
N PRO A 37 19.47 39.84 5.49
CA PRO A 37 20.14 38.78 6.25
C PRO A 37 19.34 37.49 6.45
N TYR A 38 20.07 36.36 6.50
CA TYR A 38 19.58 35.08 7.00
C TYR A 38 19.42 35.13 8.52
N GLU A 39 18.26 34.70 9.02
CA GLU A 39 18.13 34.15 10.37
C GLU A 39 18.39 32.62 10.32
N PRO A 40 19.11 32.07 11.31
CA PRO A 40 19.61 30.71 11.26
C PRO A 40 18.52 29.67 11.57
N SER A 41 18.49 28.63 10.75
CA SER A 41 17.72 27.40 11.02
C SER A 41 18.22 26.72 12.32
N PRO A 42 17.35 26.04 13.08
CA PRO A 42 17.78 25.28 14.26
C PRO A 42 18.71 24.13 13.86
N PRO A 43 19.71 23.79 14.69
CA PRO A 43 20.79 22.90 14.31
C PRO A 43 20.40 21.42 14.28
N ASP A 44 21.25 20.70 13.55
CA ASP A 44 21.28 19.29 13.27
C ASP A 44 21.00 18.34 14.45
N SER A 45 20.45 17.20 14.05
CA SER A 45 20.35 15.99 14.85
C SER A 45 21.73 15.54 15.36
N PRO A 46 21.87 15.09 16.62
CA PRO A 46 23.13 14.55 17.08
C PRO A 46 23.32 13.13 16.51
N GLY A 47 24.27 13.00 15.60
CA GLY A 47 24.93 11.72 15.31
C GLY A 47 26.04 11.45 16.33
N GLY A 48 26.30 10.17 16.58
CA GLY A 48 27.52 9.69 17.21
C GLY A 48 27.43 9.41 18.71
N CYS A 49 27.17 8.15 19.07
CA CYS A 49 27.77 7.56 20.25
C CYS A 49 28.60 6.36 19.80
N ASP A 50 29.91 6.55 19.83
CA ASP A 50 30.92 5.50 19.75
C ASP A 50 30.73 4.49 20.89
N SER A 51 30.79 3.21 20.55
CA SER A 51 30.87 2.09 21.49
C SER A 51 32.18 2.15 22.29
N PRO A 52 32.16 1.98 23.62
CA PRO A 52 33.38 1.64 24.33
C PRO A 52 33.64 0.12 24.25
N PRO A 53 34.91 -0.31 24.12
CA PRO A 53 35.31 -1.71 24.23
C PRO A 53 35.45 -2.09 25.71
N GLY A 54 35.15 -3.33 26.10
CA GLY A 54 35.45 -3.78 27.46
C GLY A 54 34.72 -5.05 27.88
N GLU A 55 35.46 -6.15 27.81
CA GLU A 55 35.25 -7.44 28.47
C GLU A 55 34.76 -7.31 29.91
N TYR A 56 33.73 -8.07 30.32
CA TYR A 56 33.64 -8.63 31.67
C TYR A 56 32.86 -9.95 31.67
N SER A 57 33.57 -11.03 31.98
CA SER A 57 33.02 -12.32 32.40
C SER A 57 32.41 -12.22 33.80
N TYR A 58 31.28 -12.88 34.05
CA TYR A 58 31.04 -13.57 35.32
C TYR A 58 30.19 -14.83 35.13
N ALA A 59 30.63 -15.87 35.83
CA ALA A 59 30.11 -17.22 35.88
C ALA A 59 29.17 -17.43 37.08
N ASN A 60 28.26 -18.43 36.95
CA ASN A 60 27.53 -19.20 37.99
C ASN A 60 26.58 -18.43 38.93
N GLY A 61 25.30 -18.73 39.16
CA GLY A 61 24.29 -19.79 38.88
C GLY A 61 22.98 -19.35 39.62
N PRO A 62 21.91 -20.16 39.89
CA PRO A 62 21.61 -21.56 39.58
C PRO A 62 20.26 -21.77 38.80
N PRO A 63 19.84 -23.02 38.48
CA PRO A 63 18.82 -23.35 37.48
C PRO A 63 17.44 -23.66 38.08
N TYR A 64 16.34 -23.60 37.29
CA TYR A 64 15.00 -24.24 37.42
C TYR A 64 14.02 -23.37 36.60
N TYR A 65 13.30 -23.78 35.54
CA TYR A 65 12.63 -25.03 35.19
C TYR A 65 12.94 -25.46 33.74
N GLY A 66 13.29 -26.74 33.56
CA GLY A 66 13.39 -27.38 32.25
C GLY A 66 12.03 -27.90 31.78
N GLN A 67 11.72 -27.69 30.50
CA GLN A 67 10.68 -28.45 29.80
C GLN A 67 11.28 -29.70 29.15
N PRO A 68 10.55 -30.84 29.17
CA PRO A 68 11.10 -32.14 28.79
C PRO A 68 11.25 -32.32 27.27
N PRO A 69 12.27 -33.06 26.80
CA PRO A 69 12.39 -33.47 25.42
C PRO A 69 11.41 -34.62 25.15
N GLN A 70 10.45 -34.45 24.26
CA GLN A 70 9.68 -35.58 23.75
C GLN A 70 10.55 -36.39 22.78
N THR A 71 11.26 -37.36 23.36
CA THR A 71 11.83 -38.52 22.67
C THR A 71 10.73 -39.27 21.92
N ARG A 72 10.84 -39.29 20.59
CA ARG A 72 10.04 -40.13 19.70
C ARG A 72 10.41 -41.60 19.99
N ALA A 73 9.48 -42.33 20.60
CA ALA A 73 9.65 -43.75 20.87
C ALA A 73 9.83 -44.54 19.57
N ARG A 74 10.94 -45.28 19.47
CA ARG A 74 11.10 -46.43 18.57
C ARG A 74 10.11 -47.50 19.01
N ILE A 75 9.23 -47.91 18.09
CA ILE A 75 8.68 -49.26 18.10
C ILE A 75 9.21 -49.91 16.83
N GLY A 76 10.03 -50.96 17.01
CA GLY A 76 10.42 -51.84 15.94
C GLY A 76 9.35 -52.90 15.71
N SER A 77 9.09 -53.25 14.45
CA SER A 77 8.86 -54.63 14.06
C SER A 77 9.03 -54.81 12.54
N MET A 78 9.95 -55.70 12.22
CA MET A 78 10.05 -56.63 11.09
C MET A 78 9.77 -56.18 9.64
N VAL A 79 10.87 -56.16 8.90
CA VAL A 79 11.10 -56.74 7.55
C VAL A 79 9.87 -57.32 6.86
N ASN A 80 9.47 -56.68 5.75
CA ASN A 80 9.27 -57.40 4.50
C ASN A 80 9.58 -56.49 3.30
N SER A 81 10.49 -56.99 2.47
CA SER A 81 10.93 -56.40 1.21
C SER A 81 9.83 -56.50 0.16
N THR A 82 9.39 -55.36 -0.38
CA THR A 82 8.93 -55.27 -1.78
C THR A 82 8.89 -53.82 -2.25
N THR A 83 9.59 -53.60 -3.35
CA THR A 83 9.68 -52.37 -4.16
C THR A 83 8.32 -51.90 -4.67
N VAL A 84 7.90 -50.69 -4.33
CA VAL A 84 6.89 -49.91 -5.09
C VAL A 84 7.22 -48.41 -4.95
N TYR A 85 7.37 -47.72 -6.08
CA TYR A 85 7.48 -46.27 -6.20
C TYR A 85 6.29 -45.58 -5.50
N GLY A 86 6.58 -44.74 -4.49
CA GLY A 86 5.59 -43.84 -3.89
C GLY A 86 5.54 -42.50 -4.66
N PRO A 87 4.36 -41.88 -4.82
CA PRO A 87 4.24 -40.57 -5.48
C PRO A 87 4.86 -39.46 -4.62
N PRO A 88 5.36 -38.37 -5.23
CA PRO A 88 5.90 -37.24 -4.49
C PRO A 88 4.82 -36.59 -3.62
N ALA A 89 5.24 -36.07 -2.47
CA ALA A 89 4.36 -35.41 -1.51
C ALA A 89 3.54 -34.29 -2.18
N ALA A 90 2.23 -34.32 -2.00
CA ALA A 90 1.33 -33.31 -2.56
C ALA A 90 1.69 -31.90 -2.05
N PRO A 91 1.64 -30.86 -2.92
CA PRO A 91 1.99 -29.50 -2.55
C PRO A 91 1.01 -28.97 -1.49
N ARG A 92 1.55 -28.59 -0.33
CA ARG A 92 0.79 -28.01 0.77
C ARG A 92 0.68 -26.50 0.57
N SER A 93 -0.49 -25.94 0.90
CA SER A 93 -0.72 -24.50 0.85
C SER A 93 0.25 -23.75 1.79
N PRO A 94 0.89 -22.65 1.33
CA PRO A 94 1.69 -21.75 2.17
C PRO A 94 0.94 -21.17 3.39
N ILE A 95 -0.40 -21.09 3.32
CA ILE A 95 -1.24 -20.37 4.29
C ILE A 95 -1.78 -21.31 5.39
N SER A 96 -1.59 -22.63 5.28
CA SER A 96 -2.29 -23.62 6.10
C SER A 96 -1.55 -24.11 7.36
N ALA A 97 -0.34 -23.63 7.64
CA ALA A 97 0.41 -24.04 8.84
C ALA A 97 0.11 -23.13 10.04
N GLY A 98 -0.97 -23.42 10.78
CA GLY A 98 -1.27 -22.68 12.01
C GLY A 98 -2.70 -22.84 12.54
N SER A 99 -3.23 -24.06 12.62
CA SER A 99 -4.44 -24.32 13.42
C SER A 99 -4.05 -24.65 14.85
N SER A 100 -4.02 -23.63 15.72
CA SER A 100 -4.18 -23.83 17.16
C SER A 100 -5.62 -23.50 17.52
N THR A 101 -6.52 -24.48 17.43
CA THR A 101 -7.84 -24.41 18.07
C THR A 101 -7.67 -24.89 19.49
N MET A 102 -7.76 -23.97 20.46
CA MET A 102 -7.96 -24.31 21.86
C MET A 102 -9.31 -25.01 22.01
N TYR A 103 -9.31 -26.08 22.81
CA TYR A 103 -10.39 -27.02 23.12
C TYR A 103 -11.79 -26.42 23.27
N LEU A 104 -12.78 -27.00 22.55
CA LEU A 104 -14.20 -27.07 22.93
C LEU A 104 -14.79 -28.41 22.41
N PRO A 105 -15.80 -28.99 23.08
CA PRO A 105 -16.00 -30.42 23.11
C PRO A 105 -16.71 -31.01 21.88
N TYR A 106 -16.24 -32.21 21.56
CA TYR A 106 -16.78 -33.30 20.77
C TYR A 106 -18.27 -33.21 20.35
N TRP A 107 -18.51 -33.13 19.03
CA TRP A 107 -19.78 -33.48 18.40
C TRP A 107 -19.63 -34.87 17.74
N GLY A 108 -20.62 -35.74 17.96
CA GLY A 108 -20.59 -37.16 17.61
C GLY A 108 -20.53 -37.50 16.11
N PRO A 109 -20.34 -38.78 15.77
CA PRO A 109 -20.01 -39.24 14.43
C PRO A 109 -21.25 -39.18 13.52
N GLY A 110 -21.37 -38.11 12.75
CA GLY A 110 -22.44 -37.96 11.75
C GLY A 110 -22.28 -36.80 10.77
N ALA A 111 -21.34 -35.87 10.97
CA ALA A 111 -21.17 -34.72 10.09
C ALA A 111 -20.16 -35.03 8.96
N ARG A 112 -20.68 -35.29 7.76
CA ARG A 112 -19.90 -35.27 6.51
C ARG A 112 -19.39 -33.85 6.25
N SER A 113 -18.13 -33.77 5.83
CA SER A 113 -17.42 -32.55 5.43
C SER A 113 -18.13 -31.82 4.27
N PRO A 114 -18.37 -30.50 4.32
CA PRO A 114 -18.86 -29.76 3.16
C PRO A 114 -17.67 -29.09 2.45
N ALA A 115 -16.97 -29.88 1.63
CA ALA A 115 -16.28 -29.37 0.46
C ALA A 115 -17.07 -29.86 -0.75
N ALA A 116 -17.45 -28.93 -1.63
CA ALA A 116 -18.32 -29.09 -2.79
C ALA A 116 -19.83 -29.09 -2.50
N LEU A 117 -20.50 -28.01 -2.90
CA LEU A 117 -21.73 -28.00 -3.71
C LEU A 117 -21.86 -26.58 -4.34
N PRO A 118 -22.61 -26.42 -5.46
CA PRO A 118 -22.24 -25.59 -6.59
C PRO A 118 -22.96 -24.25 -6.63
N HIS A 119 -22.49 -23.40 -7.56
CA HIS A 119 -23.09 -22.15 -8.03
C HIS A 119 -24.63 -22.14 -7.97
N PHE A 120 -25.18 -21.24 -7.14
CA PHE A 120 -26.50 -20.68 -7.39
C PHE A 120 -26.31 -19.35 -8.09
N ALA A 121 -26.58 -19.35 -9.40
CA ALA A 121 -26.85 -18.15 -10.15
C ALA A 121 -28.17 -17.56 -9.63
N SER A 122 -28.09 -16.42 -8.94
CA SER A 122 -29.27 -15.58 -8.76
C SER A 122 -29.38 -14.73 -10.02
N SER A 123 -30.31 -15.11 -10.89
CA SER A 123 -30.79 -14.29 -11.99
C SER A 123 -31.24 -12.94 -11.43
N VAL A 124 -30.61 -11.85 -11.86
CA VAL A 124 -31.18 -10.51 -11.69
C VAL A 124 -31.89 -10.22 -13.01
N ALA A 125 -33.21 -10.10 -12.92
CA ALA A 125 -34.05 -9.76 -14.05
C ALA A 125 -33.59 -8.43 -14.64
N SER A 126 -33.36 -8.45 -15.95
CA SER A 126 -33.22 -7.27 -16.79
C SER A 126 -34.58 -6.57 -16.83
N GLU A 127 -34.73 -5.49 -16.08
CA GLU A 127 -35.80 -4.51 -16.32
C GLU A 127 -35.18 -3.29 -16.96
N THR A 128 -35.24 -3.28 -18.30
CA THR A 128 -35.10 -2.10 -19.14
C THR A 128 -36.14 -1.05 -18.72
N PHE A 129 -35.68 0.05 -18.11
CA PHE A 129 -36.46 1.29 -18.09
C PHE A 129 -36.02 2.18 -19.26
N GLY A 130 -36.92 2.30 -20.23
CA GLY A 130 -36.80 3.20 -21.37
C GLY A 130 -36.92 4.67 -20.97
N ALA A 131 -36.27 5.50 -21.76
CA ALA A 131 -36.08 6.94 -21.61
C ALA A 131 -37.36 7.77 -21.44
N GLY A 132 -37.22 8.90 -20.75
CA GLY A 132 -38.02 10.10 -20.97
C GLY A 132 -38.56 10.79 -19.72
N ALA A 133 -37.72 11.55 -19.02
CA ALA A 133 -38.12 12.80 -18.35
C ALA A 133 -36.89 13.52 -17.79
N GLU A 134 -36.63 14.72 -18.30
CA GLU A 134 -35.76 15.70 -17.66
C GLU A 134 -36.35 16.10 -16.30
N LEU A 135 -35.69 15.72 -15.21
CA LEU A 135 -35.88 16.34 -13.91
C LEU A 135 -34.51 16.44 -13.23
N GLY A 136 -33.96 17.65 -13.25
CA GLY A 136 -32.82 18.02 -12.42
C GLY A 136 -33.22 18.06 -10.94
N GLY A 137 -32.25 17.77 -10.07
CA GLY A 137 -32.28 18.11 -8.65
C GLY A 137 -32.32 16.91 -7.70
N SER A 138 -31.17 16.64 -7.07
CA SER A 138 -31.07 16.26 -5.64
C SER A 138 -32.07 15.19 -5.12
N LEU A 139 -31.88 13.92 -5.49
CA LEU A 139 -32.66 12.80 -4.93
C LEU A 139 -31.97 12.03 -3.78
N PHE A 140 -30.82 12.50 -3.26
CA PHE A 140 -30.07 11.76 -2.23
C PHE A 140 -29.78 12.54 -0.93
N ALA A 141 -30.44 13.67 -0.72
CA ALA A 141 -30.38 14.39 0.56
C ALA A 141 -31.15 13.70 1.71
N GLU A 142 -31.67 12.49 1.53
CA GLU A 142 -32.20 11.67 2.61
C GLU A 142 -31.49 10.32 2.65
N HIS A 143 -30.82 10.04 3.77
CA HIS A 143 -30.12 8.79 4.10
C HIS A 143 -31.04 7.55 4.22
N LEU A 144 -32.07 7.42 3.40
CA LEU A 144 -33.16 6.47 3.58
C LEU A 144 -33.60 5.89 2.22
N LEU A 145 -32.85 4.93 1.67
CA LEU A 145 -33.40 4.07 0.62
C LEU A 145 -33.86 2.72 1.21
N PRO A 146 -35.15 2.36 1.10
CA PRO A 146 -35.68 1.10 1.61
C PRO A 146 -35.38 -0.05 0.63
N LEU A 147 -34.65 -1.07 1.09
CA LEU A 147 -34.59 -2.35 0.39
C LEU A 147 -35.67 -3.28 0.97
N LYS A 148 -36.75 -3.50 0.21
CA LYS A 148 -37.74 -4.55 0.55
C LYS A 148 -37.12 -5.92 0.29
N SER A 149 -36.86 -6.68 1.34
CA SER A 149 -36.64 -8.12 1.24
C SER A 149 -37.83 -8.85 1.88
N ASN A 150 -38.55 -9.63 1.08
CA ASN A 150 -39.53 -10.63 1.51
C ASN A 150 -40.66 -10.17 2.44
N GLY A 151 -41.26 -8.99 2.19
CA GLY A 151 -42.50 -8.57 2.85
C GLY A 151 -42.40 -8.30 4.36
N THR A 152 -41.20 -8.38 4.94
CA THR A 152 -40.95 -8.04 6.34
C THR A 152 -40.47 -6.60 6.41
N ILE A 153 -41.17 -5.75 7.17
CA ILE A 153 -40.71 -4.39 7.44
C ILE A 153 -39.41 -4.51 8.25
N VAL A 154 -38.27 -4.34 7.60
CA VAL A 154 -36.98 -4.16 8.29
C VAL A 154 -37.10 -2.85 9.05
N ARG A 155 -37.16 -2.92 10.38
CA ARG A 155 -37.12 -1.73 11.24
C ARG A 155 -35.88 -0.92 10.84
N MET A 156 -36.08 0.28 10.33
CA MET A 156 -34.99 1.20 10.00
C MET A 156 -34.30 1.56 11.32
N ILE A 157 -33.04 1.15 11.46
CA ILE A 157 -32.22 1.51 12.61
C ILE A 157 -31.55 2.83 12.27
N LEU A 158 -31.74 3.83 13.13
CA LEU A 158 -31.06 5.13 12.96
C LEU A 158 -29.53 4.93 13.06
N PRO A 159 -28.72 5.70 12.30
CA PRO A 159 -27.27 5.56 12.33
C PRO A 159 -26.68 5.61 13.75
N GLU A 160 -27.24 6.44 14.62
CA GLU A 160 -26.82 6.60 16.03
C GLU A 160 -27.21 5.38 16.89
N GLU A 161 -28.40 4.81 16.67
CA GLU A 161 -28.84 3.58 17.36
C GLU A 161 -27.93 2.42 16.96
N ARG A 162 -27.57 2.31 15.68
CA ARG A 162 -26.63 1.31 15.18
C ARG A 162 -25.23 1.52 15.75
N ASP A 163 -24.71 2.75 15.71
CA ASP A 163 -23.39 3.07 16.26
C ASP A 163 -23.34 2.70 17.77
N ALA A 164 -24.41 2.94 18.54
CA ALA A 164 -24.50 2.56 19.95
C ALA A 164 -24.50 1.03 20.16
N MET A 165 -25.17 0.27 19.30
CA MET A 165 -25.18 -1.20 19.33
C MET A 165 -23.80 -1.79 19.03
N GLU A 166 -23.11 -1.25 18.01
CA GLU A 166 -21.84 -1.76 17.53
C GLU A 166 -20.65 -1.37 18.42
N MET A 167 -20.78 -0.29 19.19
CA MET A 167 -19.73 0.16 20.12
C MET A 167 -19.31 -0.95 21.11
N GLN A 168 -20.23 -1.82 21.51
CA GLN A 168 -19.92 -2.94 22.41
C GLN A 168 -19.17 -4.09 21.71
N ASP A 169 -19.39 -4.27 20.42
CA ASP A 169 -18.70 -5.28 19.59
C ASP A 169 -17.29 -4.81 19.16
N LEU A 170 -17.04 -3.50 19.17
CA LEU A 170 -15.82 -2.85 18.69
C LEU A 170 -14.86 -2.51 19.85
N ILE A 171 -14.39 -3.57 20.52
CA ILE A 171 -13.51 -3.44 21.68
C ILE A 171 -12.08 -3.11 21.25
N VAL A 172 -11.49 -2.08 21.86
CA VAL A 172 -10.05 -1.80 21.77
C VAL A 172 -9.34 -2.51 22.92
N PRO A 173 -8.36 -3.41 22.64
CA PRO A 173 -7.60 -4.07 23.69
C PRO A 173 -6.85 -3.08 24.59
N SER A 174 -6.94 -3.28 25.90
CA SER A 174 -6.19 -2.52 26.91
C SER A 174 -4.78 -3.05 27.18
N VAL A 175 -4.41 -4.16 26.53
CA VAL A 175 -3.08 -4.76 26.67
C VAL A 175 -2.05 -3.78 26.13
N SER A 176 -1.23 -3.25 27.03
CA SER A 176 -0.10 -2.38 26.69
C SER A 176 1.18 -3.23 26.64
N PRO A 177 2.14 -2.92 25.73
CA PRO A 177 3.42 -3.61 25.73
C PRO A 177 4.09 -3.46 27.10
N SER A 178 4.69 -4.54 27.62
CA SER A 178 5.50 -4.46 28.84
C SER A 178 6.69 -3.56 28.55
N SER A 179 6.79 -2.43 29.26
CA SER A 179 7.84 -1.43 29.11
C SER A 179 9.22 -2.05 29.35
N SER A 180 9.89 -2.50 28.27
CA SER A 180 11.30 -2.82 28.33
C SER A 180 12.09 -1.56 27.99
N THR A 181 12.56 -0.89 29.03
CA THR A 181 13.72 0.02 29.00
C THR A 181 13.54 1.33 28.25
N GLY A 182 13.27 2.40 28.99
CA GLY A 182 13.99 3.66 28.79
C GLY A 182 13.27 4.87 28.18
N ASP A 183 11.98 4.81 27.85
CA ASP A 183 11.29 5.98 27.26
C ASP A 183 10.01 6.35 28.02
N LEU A 184 10.20 7.01 29.17
CA LEU A 184 9.16 7.44 30.13
C LEU A 184 8.12 8.44 29.55
N THR A 185 8.24 8.84 28.29
CA THR A 185 7.39 9.87 27.67
C THR A 185 6.14 9.31 26.97
N LEU A 186 6.16 8.04 26.56
CA LEU A 186 5.05 7.39 25.83
C LEU A 186 4.07 6.61 26.73
N ASP A 187 4.42 6.38 28.00
CA ASP A 187 3.59 5.64 28.97
C ASP A 187 2.41 6.47 29.53
N CYS A 188 2.33 7.76 29.20
CA CYS A 188 1.23 8.64 29.62
C CYS A 188 0.01 8.60 28.66
N PHE A 189 0.17 8.05 27.45
CA PHE A 189 -0.89 8.03 26.43
C PHE A 189 -1.66 6.72 26.44
N THR A 190 -2.99 6.79 26.25
CA THR A 190 -3.80 5.58 26.07
C THR A 190 -3.41 4.86 24.76
N ASN A 191 -3.64 3.55 24.67
CA ASN A 191 -3.45 2.79 23.42
C ASN A 191 -4.12 3.48 22.23
N GLU A 192 -5.32 4.02 22.42
CA GLU A 192 -6.06 4.68 21.36
C GLU A 192 -5.36 5.96 20.86
N GLN A 193 -4.79 6.76 21.75
CA GLN A 193 -4.06 7.97 21.38
C GLN A 193 -2.80 7.63 20.59
N ARG A 194 -2.05 6.61 21.03
CA ARG A 194 -0.84 6.14 20.33
C ARG A 194 -1.16 5.60 18.95
N TYR A 195 -2.16 4.72 18.84
CA TYR A 195 -2.59 4.15 17.56
C TYR A 195 -3.13 5.22 16.62
N LEU A 196 -3.94 6.16 17.12
CA LEU A 196 -4.45 7.26 16.31
C LEU A 196 -3.30 8.17 15.81
N GLY A 197 -2.33 8.49 16.67
CA GLY A 197 -1.12 9.23 16.26
C GLY A 197 -0.35 8.51 15.15
N SER A 198 -0.18 7.20 15.29
CA SER A 198 0.45 6.35 14.27
C SER A 198 -0.34 6.31 12.95
N TYR A 199 -1.68 6.25 13.00
CA TYR A 199 -2.53 6.36 11.82
C TYR A 199 -2.28 7.68 11.06
N TRP A 200 -2.30 8.81 11.77
CA TRP A 200 -2.08 10.13 11.15
C TRP A 200 -0.68 10.27 10.54
N MET A 201 0.33 9.62 11.12
CA MET A 201 1.71 9.71 10.65
C MET A 201 1.98 8.82 9.43
N TRP A 202 1.45 7.59 9.43
CA TRP A 202 1.88 6.56 8.47
C TRP A 202 0.82 6.22 7.42
N ILE A 203 -0.46 6.28 7.78
CA ILE A 203 -1.55 5.82 6.92
C ILE A 203 -2.22 6.97 6.21
N HIS A 204 -2.55 8.04 6.95
CA HIS A 204 -3.23 9.21 6.41
C HIS A 204 -2.51 9.82 5.20
N PRO A 205 -1.16 9.94 5.14
CA PRO A 205 -0.50 10.44 3.94
C PRO A 205 -0.71 9.58 2.70
N LEU A 206 -0.90 8.26 2.87
CA LEU A 206 -1.10 7.30 1.77
C LEU A 206 -2.58 7.13 1.39
N PHE A 207 -3.49 7.23 2.37
CA PHE A 207 -4.94 7.08 2.18
C PHE A 207 -5.69 8.16 2.97
N PRO A 208 -5.64 9.43 2.51
CA PRO A 208 -6.17 10.58 3.24
C PRO A 208 -7.69 10.72 3.07
N VAL A 209 -8.43 9.66 3.37
CA VAL A 209 -9.90 9.62 3.21
C VAL A 209 -10.64 10.34 4.33
N VAL A 210 -9.97 10.59 5.47
CA VAL A 210 -10.50 11.34 6.61
C VAL A 210 -9.97 12.78 6.57
N HIS A 211 -10.81 13.76 6.86
CA HIS A 211 -10.41 15.17 6.94
C HIS A 211 -9.99 15.50 8.37
N LYS A 212 -8.70 15.79 8.56
CA LYS A 212 -8.12 15.98 9.88
C LYS A 212 -8.79 17.11 10.69
N PRO A 213 -9.11 18.30 10.13
CA PRO A 213 -9.76 19.38 10.87
C PRO A 213 -11.17 19.06 11.40
N SER A 214 -11.93 18.21 10.69
CA SER A 214 -13.30 17.84 11.11
C SER A 214 -13.35 16.56 11.92
N PHE A 215 -12.23 15.85 12.07
CA PHE A 215 -12.18 14.62 12.84
C PHE A 215 -12.27 14.92 14.35
N LYS A 216 -13.24 14.29 15.02
CA LYS A 216 -13.42 14.37 16.48
C LYS A 216 -13.52 12.96 17.06
N MET A 217 -12.54 12.59 17.88
CA MET A 217 -12.44 11.24 18.44
C MET A 217 -13.64 10.83 19.29
N GLN A 218 -14.30 11.79 19.95
CA GLN A 218 -15.44 11.53 20.84
C GLN A 218 -16.76 11.29 20.08
N THR A 219 -16.86 11.78 18.85
CA THR A 219 -18.12 11.76 18.08
C THR A 219 -18.03 10.98 16.79
N VAL A 220 -16.84 10.49 16.41
CA VAL A 220 -16.67 9.65 15.23
C VAL A 220 -17.39 8.31 15.40
N SER A 221 -17.94 7.77 14.31
CA SER A 221 -18.56 6.43 14.33
C SER A 221 -17.56 5.40 14.90
N PRO A 222 -18.02 4.50 15.79
CA PRO A 222 -17.17 3.46 16.38
C PRO A 222 -16.47 2.59 15.33
N LEU A 223 -17.13 2.35 14.19
CA LEU A 223 -16.59 1.56 13.10
C LEU A 223 -15.37 2.24 12.45
N LEU A 224 -15.49 3.53 12.11
CA LEU A 224 -14.39 4.32 11.55
C LEU A 224 -13.24 4.49 12.55
N ARG A 225 -13.56 4.75 13.82
CA ARG A 225 -12.56 4.79 14.89
C ARG A 225 -11.77 3.49 14.95
N SER A 226 -12.45 2.35 14.97
CA SER A 226 -11.81 1.04 15.11
C SER A 226 -10.91 0.69 13.92
N THR A 227 -11.31 1.02 12.69
CA THR A 227 -10.46 0.78 11.50
C THR A 227 -9.22 1.66 11.50
N MET A 228 -9.34 2.93 11.85
CA MET A 228 -8.19 3.83 12.02
C MET A 228 -7.24 3.31 13.11
N LEU A 229 -7.77 2.90 14.26
CA LEU A 229 -6.97 2.34 15.36
C LEU A 229 -6.29 1.03 14.98
N ALA A 230 -6.95 0.14 14.24
CA ALA A 230 -6.35 -1.12 13.78
C ALA A 230 -5.14 -0.86 12.87
N LEU A 231 -5.29 0.02 11.87
CA LEU A 231 -4.19 0.38 10.98
C LEU A 231 -3.05 1.07 11.75
N GLY A 232 -3.38 2.00 12.63
CA GLY A 232 -2.40 2.71 13.46
C GLY A 232 -1.62 1.79 14.41
N ALA A 233 -2.32 0.86 15.07
CA ALA A 233 -1.72 -0.16 15.94
C ALA A 233 -0.75 -1.05 15.17
N HIS A 234 -1.11 -1.45 13.94
CA HIS A 234 -0.22 -2.26 13.10
C HIS A 234 1.08 -1.53 12.75
N MET A 235 0.99 -0.22 12.51
CA MET A 235 2.16 0.61 12.20
C MET A 235 3.10 0.86 13.38
N MET A 236 2.74 0.47 14.61
CA MET A 236 3.64 0.50 15.77
C MET A 236 4.79 -0.51 15.68
N GLN A 237 4.66 -1.55 14.84
CA GLN A 237 5.67 -2.59 14.58
C GLN A 237 6.17 -3.34 15.82
N ASN A 238 5.44 -3.30 16.95
CA ASN A 238 5.72 -4.16 18.09
C ASN A 238 4.72 -5.34 18.12
N PRO A 239 5.13 -6.52 18.61
CA PRO A 239 4.30 -7.72 18.53
C PRO A 239 2.94 -7.60 19.23
N THR A 240 2.89 -6.91 20.37
CA THR A 240 1.68 -6.71 21.16
C THR A 240 0.65 -5.86 20.43
N ASP A 241 1.07 -4.71 19.90
CA ASP A 241 0.20 -3.76 19.20
C ASP A 241 -0.24 -4.31 17.84
N MET A 242 0.63 -5.08 17.16
CA MET A 242 0.23 -5.82 15.95
C MET A 242 -0.79 -6.92 16.27
N GLY A 243 -0.67 -7.58 17.42
CA GLY A 243 -1.70 -8.50 17.92
C GLY A 243 -3.02 -7.78 18.22
N ASN A 244 -2.95 -6.62 18.86
CA ASN A 244 -4.12 -5.77 19.13
C ASN A 244 -4.80 -5.30 17.85
N ALA A 245 -4.01 -4.85 16.86
CA ALA A 245 -4.48 -4.45 15.54
C ALA A 245 -5.33 -5.54 14.88
N ARG A 246 -4.86 -6.79 14.95
CA ARG A 246 -5.56 -7.95 14.43
C ARG A 246 -6.88 -8.19 15.15
N ILE A 247 -6.90 -8.12 16.49
CA ILE A 247 -8.13 -8.29 17.28
C ILE A 247 -9.17 -7.24 16.88
N ILE A 248 -8.76 -5.96 16.81
CA ILE A 248 -9.65 -4.86 16.42
C ILE A 248 -10.19 -5.10 15.00
N HIS A 249 -9.33 -5.47 14.05
CA HIS A 249 -9.74 -5.78 12.68
C HIS A 249 -10.73 -6.96 12.62
N GLU A 250 -10.50 -8.04 13.37
CA GLU A 250 -11.44 -9.17 13.44
C GLU A 250 -12.82 -8.75 13.99
N CYS A 251 -12.86 -7.83 14.96
CA CYS A 251 -14.11 -7.24 15.45
C CYS A 251 -14.82 -6.39 14.39
N VAL A 252 -14.09 -5.50 13.71
CA VAL A 252 -14.62 -4.72 12.57
C VAL A 252 -15.21 -5.64 11.50
N GLN A 253 -14.49 -6.68 11.12
CA GLN A 253 -14.92 -7.63 10.10
C GLN A 253 -16.21 -8.36 10.52
N LYS A 254 -16.36 -8.70 11.82
CA LYS A 254 -17.60 -9.29 12.35
C LYS A 254 -18.77 -8.31 12.26
N VAL A 255 -18.56 -7.04 12.63
CA VAL A 255 -19.60 -6.01 12.55
C VAL A 255 -20.04 -5.78 11.10
N LEU A 256 -19.10 -5.65 10.16
CA LEU A 256 -19.43 -5.50 8.73
C LEU A 256 -20.21 -6.70 8.18
N LYS A 257 -19.85 -7.93 8.58
CA LYS A 257 -20.62 -9.13 8.21
C LYS A 257 -22.04 -9.11 8.78
N LYS A 258 -22.22 -8.68 10.03
CA LYS A 258 -23.55 -8.52 10.63
C LYS A 258 -24.38 -7.48 9.86
N ARG A 259 -23.78 -6.34 9.49
CA ARG A 259 -24.44 -5.31 8.68
C ARG A 259 -24.91 -5.86 7.33
N ALA A 260 -24.05 -6.59 6.62
CA ALA A 260 -24.40 -7.19 5.34
C ALA A 260 -25.54 -8.22 5.44
N ILE A 261 -25.57 -9.05 6.49
CA ILE A 261 -26.65 -10.03 6.71
C ILE A 261 -27.98 -9.34 7.01
N ASN A 262 -27.93 -8.25 7.78
CA ASN A 262 -29.13 -7.55 8.23
C ASN A 262 -29.60 -6.45 7.26
N GLY A 263 -28.84 -6.18 6.18
CA GLY A 263 -29.11 -5.08 5.25
C GLY A 263 -28.96 -3.70 5.90
N TRP A 264 -28.04 -3.54 6.86
CA TRP A 264 -27.79 -2.29 7.59
C TRP A 264 -26.63 -1.46 7.02
N ASP A 265 -26.14 -1.82 5.84
CA ASP A 265 -25.10 -1.06 5.17
C ASP A 265 -25.65 0.31 4.77
N THR A 266 -24.86 1.36 5.02
CA THR A 266 -25.23 2.73 4.64
C THR A 266 -24.12 3.34 3.81
N PHE A 267 -24.49 4.28 2.94
CA PHE A 267 -23.57 5.11 2.18
C PHE A 267 -23.20 6.41 2.91
N ARG A 268 -23.29 6.42 4.26
CA ARG A 268 -22.79 7.53 5.07
C ARG A 268 -21.27 7.63 4.87
N VAL A 269 -20.75 8.86 4.71
CA VAL A 269 -19.32 9.09 4.44
C VAL A 269 -18.39 8.34 5.40
N CYS A 270 -18.67 8.35 6.71
CA CYS A 270 -17.81 7.67 7.68
C CYS A 270 -17.89 6.14 7.60
N ASP A 271 -19.01 5.57 7.13
CA ASP A 271 -19.11 4.14 6.84
C ASP A 271 -18.28 3.78 5.60
N MET A 272 -18.35 4.61 4.55
CA MET A 272 -17.53 4.43 3.35
C MET A 272 -16.02 4.53 3.68
N GLN A 273 -15.62 5.55 4.45
CA GLN A 273 -14.26 5.69 4.97
C GLN A 273 -13.83 4.45 5.76
N ALA A 274 -14.69 3.94 6.64
CA ALA A 274 -14.37 2.77 7.44
C ALA A 274 -14.20 1.52 6.58
N ILE A 275 -15.06 1.31 5.57
CA ILE A 275 -15.00 0.14 4.68
C ILE A 275 -13.74 0.19 3.81
N VAL A 276 -13.40 1.35 3.24
CA VAL A 276 -12.16 1.52 2.46
C VAL A 276 -10.93 1.26 3.33
N LEU A 277 -10.85 1.84 4.53
CA LEU A 277 -9.73 1.60 5.46
C LEU A 277 -9.66 0.15 5.95
N HIS A 278 -10.82 -0.49 6.17
CA HIS A 278 -10.87 -1.92 6.46
C HIS A 278 -10.28 -2.73 5.29
N GLU A 279 -10.60 -2.38 4.04
CA GLU A 279 -10.07 -3.08 2.86
C GLU A 279 -8.55 -2.86 2.70
N VAL A 280 -8.03 -1.67 3.01
CA VAL A 280 -6.58 -1.41 3.10
C VAL A 280 -5.93 -2.37 4.09
N PHE A 281 -6.50 -2.51 5.30
CA PHE A 281 -5.98 -3.46 6.28
C PHE A 281 -6.09 -4.90 5.78
N ALA A 282 -7.26 -5.28 5.24
CA ALA A 282 -7.53 -6.62 4.74
C ALA A 282 -6.51 -7.04 3.68
N THR A 283 -6.23 -6.14 2.75
CA THR A 283 -5.30 -6.35 1.64
C THR A 283 -3.87 -6.52 2.10
N TYR A 284 -3.36 -5.56 2.90
CA TYR A 284 -1.93 -5.52 3.20
C TYR A 284 -1.55 -6.26 4.47
N ARG A 285 -2.40 -6.24 5.50
CA ARG A 285 -2.00 -6.56 6.87
C ARG A 285 -2.79 -7.71 7.49
N SER A 286 -3.87 -8.18 6.86
CA SER A 286 -4.63 -9.31 7.42
C SER A 286 -3.85 -10.62 7.37
N ARG A 287 -4.20 -11.54 8.27
CA ARG A 287 -3.65 -12.90 8.30
C ARG A 287 -3.99 -13.70 7.02
N ARG A 288 -5.10 -13.38 6.37
CA ARG A 288 -5.57 -14.06 5.16
C ARG A 288 -5.97 -12.99 4.14
N PRO A 289 -4.99 -12.48 3.39
CA PRO A 289 -5.25 -11.51 2.33
C PRO A 289 -6.36 -12.03 1.43
N PRO A 290 -7.39 -11.21 1.17
CA PRO A 290 -8.53 -11.65 0.40
C PRO A 290 -8.14 -11.83 -1.06
N LEU A 291 -8.70 -12.86 -1.71
CA LEU A 291 -8.47 -13.13 -3.14
C LEU A 291 -9.18 -12.09 -4.02
N GLN A 292 -10.30 -11.56 -3.53
CA GLN A 292 -11.16 -10.55 -4.14
C GLN A 292 -11.61 -9.59 -3.04
N PHE A 293 -11.90 -8.35 -3.40
CA PHE A 293 -12.38 -7.38 -2.43
C PHE A 293 -13.71 -7.80 -1.77
N SER A 294 -14.00 -7.19 -0.63
CA SER A 294 -15.30 -7.40 0.00
C SER A 294 -16.42 -6.83 -0.86
N LYS A 295 -17.60 -7.48 -0.83
CA LYS A 295 -18.79 -6.99 -1.55
C LYS A 295 -19.14 -5.54 -1.20
N ASN A 296 -18.93 -5.15 0.06
CA ASN A 296 -19.23 -3.79 0.53
C ASN A 296 -18.26 -2.78 -0.09
N PHE A 297 -16.97 -3.15 -0.25
CA PHE A 297 -16.01 -2.33 -0.97
C PHE A 297 -16.38 -2.19 -2.45
N ASP A 298 -16.71 -3.29 -3.14
CA ASP A 298 -17.13 -3.26 -4.55
C ASP A 298 -18.37 -2.38 -4.78
N LEU A 299 -19.33 -2.44 -3.85
CA LEU A 299 -20.53 -1.60 -3.91
C LEU A 299 -20.19 -0.11 -3.75
N ILE A 300 -19.32 0.24 -2.80
CA ILE A 300 -18.89 1.64 -2.59
C ILE A 300 -18.09 2.13 -3.77
N TYR A 301 -17.17 1.33 -4.28
CA TYR A 301 -16.33 1.74 -5.40
C TYR A 301 -17.17 1.98 -6.65
N ARG A 302 -18.08 1.06 -6.99
CA ARG A 302 -19.01 1.26 -8.10
C ARG A 302 -19.93 2.46 -7.86
N TYR A 303 -20.45 2.64 -6.66
CA TYR A 303 -21.25 3.82 -6.31
C TYR A 303 -20.50 5.13 -6.58
N LEU A 304 -19.26 5.25 -6.09
CA LEU A 304 -18.43 6.44 -6.28
C LEU A 304 -18.00 6.63 -7.74
N ALA A 305 -17.77 5.56 -8.49
CA ALA A 305 -17.45 5.60 -9.91
C ALA A 305 -18.63 6.04 -10.80
N HIS A 306 -19.84 6.12 -10.25
CA HIS A 306 -21.02 6.69 -10.91
C HIS A 306 -21.47 8.02 -10.30
N ASP A 307 -20.79 8.51 -9.26
CA ASP A 307 -21.14 9.75 -8.57
C ASP A 307 -20.46 10.95 -9.22
N LEU A 308 -21.27 11.85 -9.79
CA LEU A 308 -20.79 13.08 -10.43
C LEU A 308 -20.02 13.99 -9.45
N GLU A 309 -20.38 13.99 -8.16
CA GLU A 309 -19.65 14.78 -7.15
C GLU A 309 -18.26 14.19 -6.85
N ALA A 310 -18.10 12.88 -7.00
CA ALA A 310 -16.83 12.20 -6.79
C ALA A 310 -15.89 12.40 -7.99
N ILE A 311 -16.44 12.46 -9.20
CA ILE A 311 -15.67 12.53 -10.46
C ILE A 311 -15.35 13.99 -10.84
N ASN A 312 -16.29 14.92 -10.66
CA ASN A 312 -16.14 16.28 -11.17
C ASN A 312 -15.46 17.21 -10.16
N GLN A 313 -14.23 17.64 -10.49
CA GLN A 313 -13.47 18.58 -9.67
C GLN A 313 -14.15 19.95 -9.51
N GLU A 314 -14.93 20.41 -10.49
CA GLU A 314 -15.61 21.71 -10.41
C GLU A 314 -16.74 21.72 -9.38
N LEU A 315 -17.48 20.61 -9.26
CA LEU A 315 -18.52 20.45 -8.24
C LEU A 315 -17.93 20.41 -6.82
N ALA A 316 -16.64 20.04 -6.70
CA ALA A 316 -15.90 20.06 -5.44
C ALA A 316 -15.19 21.40 -5.15
N ARG A 317 -15.18 22.38 -6.07
CA ARG A 317 -14.52 23.68 -5.87
C ARG A 317 -15.35 24.59 -4.94
N PRO A 318 -14.75 25.25 -3.95
CA PRO A 318 -15.43 26.32 -3.22
C PRO A 318 -15.60 27.56 -4.12
N LEU A 319 -16.76 28.22 -4.07
CA LEU A 319 -17.07 29.44 -4.86
C LEU A 319 -16.06 30.60 -4.65
N TYR A 320 -15.25 30.56 -3.60
CA TYR A 320 -14.18 31.54 -3.39
C TYR A 320 -13.01 31.45 -4.39
N ASP A 321 -12.87 30.33 -5.12
CA ASP A 321 -11.91 30.21 -6.23
C ASP A 321 -12.42 30.87 -7.54
N SER A 322 -13.71 31.22 -7.61
CA SER A 322 -14.25 31.96 -8.76
C SER A 322 -13.90 33.43 -8.66
N ARG A 323 -13.17 33.92 -9.65
CA ARG A 323 -12.66 35.30 -9.86
C ARG A 323 -13.72 36.43 -9.84
N SER A 324 -14.97 36.14 -9.49
CA SER A 324 -16.14 36.97 -9.82
C SER A 324 -16.91 37.55 -8.63
N HIS A 325 -16.65 37.15 -7.37
CA HIS A 325 -17.34 37.77 -6.23
C HIS A 325 -16.59 38.98 -5.69
N THR A 326 -16.74 40.07 -6.43
CA THR A 326 -16.48 41.41 -5.93
C THR A 326 -17.55 41.80 -4.89
N ARG A 327 -17.05 42.04 -3.68
CA ARG A 327 -17.35 43.21 -2.83
C ARG A 327 -18.54 43.21 -1.86
N ASN A 328 -19.62 42.45 -1.97
CA ASN A 328 -20.71 42.55 -0.97
C ASN A 328 -21.33 41.20 -0.62
N GLY A 329 -21.19 40.74 0.63
CA GLY A 329 -21.92 39.58 1.15
C GLY A 329 -21.20 38.82 2.27
N TYR A 330 -20.91 39.47 3.40
CA TYR A 330 -20.30 38.82 4.57
C TYR A 330 -21.30 38.02 5.43
N GLU A 331 -22.58 37.93 5.07
CA GLU A 331 -23.63 37.35 5.94
C GLU A 331 -24.27 36.04 5.45
N ASP A 332 -24.01 35.54 4.24
CA ASP A 332 -24.74 34.36 3.70
C ASP A 332 -23.92 33.06 3.67
N LEU A 333 -22.70 33.07 4.20
CA LEU A 333 -21.71 32.00 3.99
C LEU A 333 -21.61 30.97 5.13
N ALA A 334 -22.43 31.09 6.18
CA ALA A 334 -22.47 30.15 7.29
C ALA A 334 -23.28 28.86 6.97
N GLY A 335 -24.11 28.86 5.92
CA GLY A 335 -24.98 27.74 5.56
C GLY A 335 -24.41 26.74 4.54
N ASP A 336 -23.43 27.14 3.71
CA ASP A 336 -23.02 26.42 2.50
C ASP A 336 -21.74 25.56 2.63
N PHE A 337 -21.23 25.42 3.86
CA PHE A 337 -20.03 24.64 4.17
C PHE A 337 -20.18 23.10 4.06
N PRO A 338 -21.34 22.46 4.36
CA PRO A 338 -21.46 20.99 4.40
C PRO A 338 -21.35 20.25 3.05
N PRO A 339 -22.08 20.63 1.97
CA PRO A 339 -22.17 19.80 0.76
C PRO A 339 -20.86 19.75 -0.03
N ARG A 340 -20.02 20.80 0.06
CA ARG A 340 -18.72 20.85 -0.64
C ARG A 340 -17.63 20.01 0.03
N LEU A 341 -17.76 19.71 1.31
CA LEU A 341 -16.82 18.80 2.00
C LEU A 341 -17.16 17.35 1.70
N GLU A 342 -18.45 17.02 1.57
CA GLU A 342 -18.94 15.70 1.17
C GLU A 342 -18.42 15.27 -0.20
N ALA A 343 -18.55 16.13 -1.22
CA ALA A 343 -17.96 15.89 -2.54
C ALA A 343 -16.45 15.58 -2.46
N LYS A 344 -15.70 16.32 -1.63
CA LYS A 344 -14.26 16.09 -1.44
C LYS A 344 -13.95 14.76 -0.74
N TYR A 345 -14.78 14.33 0.21
CA TYR A 345 -14.65 13.00 0.80
C TYR A 345 -14.85 11.92 -0.25
N LYS A 346 -15.94 12.00 -1.01
CA LYS A 346 -16.28 11.06 -2.07
C LYS A 346 -15.18 10.99 -3.13
N GLN A 347 -14.64 12.13 -3.53
CA GLN A 347 -13.51 12.21 -4.46
C GLN A 347 -12.27 11.46 -3.92
N ARG A 348 -11.85 11.74 -2.67
CA ARG A 348 -10.69 11.05 -2.06
C ARG A 348 -10.95 9.56 -1.83
N LEU A 349 -12.19 9.18 -1.54
CA LEU A 349 -12.60 7.77 -1.44
C LEU A 349 -12.50 7.06 -2.79
N LEU A 350 -13.01 7.67 -3.87
CA LEU A 350 -12.93 7.11 -5.23
C LEU A 350 -11.48 6.85 -5.63
N LEU A 351 -10.62 7.85 -5.42
CA LEU A 351 -9.20 7.75 -5.73
C LEU A 351 -8.49 6.70 -4.86
N ALA A 352 -8.85 6.59 -3.57
CA ALA A 352 -8.31 5.54 -2.71
C ALA A 352 -8.75 4.14 -3.17
N CYS A 353 -10.00 3.97 -3.59
CA CYS A 353 -10.48 2.70 -4.16
C CYS A 353 -9.70 2.33 -5.41
N TYR A 354 -9.51 3.27 -6.34
CA TYR A 354 -8.72 3.06 -7.55
C TYR A 354 -7.28 2.63 -7.23
N VAL A 355 -6.60 3.36 -6.33
CA VAL A 355 -5.22 3.04 -5.94
C VAL A 355 -5.11 1.63 -5.38
N ILE A 356 -6.04 1.20 -4.51
CA ILE A 356 -6.01 -0.15 -3.92
C ILE A 356 -6.30 -1.22 -4.96
N ASP A 357 -7.28 -1.03 -5.84
CA ASP A 357 -7.64 -1.98 -6.90
C ASP A 357 -6.46 -2.26 -7.83
N GLN A 358 -5.82 -1.19 -8.31
CA GLN A 358 -4.66 -1.31 -9.19
C GLN A 358 -3.45 -1.92 -8.49
N GLN A 359 -3.17 -1.53 -7.24
CA GLN A 359 -2.10 -2.15 -6.46
C GLN A 359 -2.38 -3.64 -6.19
N HIS A 360 -3.62 -4.02 -5.94
CA HIS A 360 -4.00 -5.41 -5.70
C HIS A 360 -3.75 -6.28 -6.94
N ALA A 361 -4.14 -5.79 -8.11
CA ALA A 361 -3.87 -6.47 -9.37
C ALA A 361 -2.37 -6.58 -9.67
N MET A 362 -1.65 -5.46 -9.64
CA MET A 362 -0.25 -5.39 -10.01
C MET A 362 0.69 -6.12 -9.05
N LEU A 363 0.54 -5.92 -7.73
CA LEU A 363 1.46 -6.46 -6.73
C LEU A 363 1.21 -7.95 -6.48
N PHE A 364 -0.04 -8.40 -6.58
CA PHE A 364 -0.44 -9.76 -6.18
C PHE A 364 -0.86 -10.64 -7.36
N GLY A 365 -0.76 -10.14 -8.61
CA GLY A 365 -1.16 -10.87 -9.80
C GLY A 365 -2.65 -11.20 -9.80
N ARG A 366 -3.48 -10.28 -9.33
CA ARG A 366 -4.94 -10.43 -9.22
C ARG A 366 -5.63 -9.75 -10.40
N GLN A 367 -6.92 -10.06 -10.56
CA GLN A 367 -7.74 -9.39 -11.57
C GLN A 367 -8.26 -8.07 -11.01
N ARG A 368 -8.16 -7.01 -11.81
CA ARG A 368 -8.76 -5.70 -11.52
C ARG A 368 -10.28 -5.80 -11.47
N THR A 369 -10.92 -4.96 -10.66
CA THR A 369 -12.37 -4.82 -10.71
C THR A 369 -12.81 -4.13 -11.99
N ASP A 370 -14.07 -4.34 -12.38
CA ASP A 370 -14.69 -3.64 -13.50
C ASP A 370 -15.33 -2.31 -13.08
N CYS A 371 -15.14 -1.86 -11.83
CA CYS A 371 -15.93 -0.76 -11.26
C CYS A 371 -15.80 0.56 -12.03
N LEU A 372 -14.61 0.89 -12.53
CA LEU A 372 -14.39 2.08 -13.36
C LEU A 372 -14.74 1.85 -14.83
N SER A 373 -14.33 0.72 -15.41
CA SER A 373 -14.58 0.41 -16.83
C SER A 373 -16.08 0.25 -17.14
N SER A 374 -16.85 -0.27 -16.18
CA SER A 374 -18.30 -0.39 -16.24
C SER A 374 -19.03 0.93 -15.93
N SER A 375 -18.30 2.03 -15.69
CA SER A 375 -18.91 3.36 -15.54
C SER A 375 -19.60 3.79 -16.84
N MET A 376 -20.69 4.56 -16.73
CA MET A 376 -21.46 5.02 -17.90
C MET A 376 -20.62 5.78 -18.93
N SER A 377 -19.50 6.37 -18.52
CA SER A 377 -18.62 7.18 -19.36
C SER A 377 -17.36 6.44 -19.83
N GLY A 378 -17.18 5.16 -19.49
CA GLY A 378 -15.97 4.40 -19.82
C GLY A 378 -14.71 5.05 -19.26
N LEU A 379 -14.78 5.58 -18.04
CA LEU A 379 -13.68 6.33 -17.41
C LEU A 379 -12.42 5.47 -17.27
N THR A 380 -11.29 6.07 -17.63
CA THR A 380 -9.95 5.53 -17.35
C THR A 380 -9.37 6.18 -16.09
N GLY A 381 -8.24 5.67 -15.60
CA GLY A 381 -7.54 6.30 -14.49
C GLY A 381 -7.07 7.73 -14.80
N LEU A 382 -6.84 8.05 -16.09
CA LEU A 382 -6.41 9.38 -16.56
C LEU A 382 -7.51 10.44 -16.42
N ASP A 383 -8.78 10.02 -16.53
CA ASP A 383 -9.96 10.90 -16.42
C ASP A 383 -10.30 11.25 -14.96
N LEU A 384 -9.73 10.52 -14.00
CA LEU A 384 -9.96 10.74 -12.58
C LEU A 384 -9.47 12.12 -12.16
N PRO A 385 -10.14 12.74 -11.18
CA PRO A 385 -9.82 14.10 -10.81
C PRO A 385 -8.54 14.18 -9.96
N PHE A 386 -7.80 15.27 -10.10
CA PHE A 386 -6.52 15.46 -9.40
C PHE A 386 -6.71 16.32 -8.15
N THR A 387 -7.12 15.66 -7.04
CA THR A 387 -7.44 16.31 -5.76
C THR A 387 -6.41 17.35 -5.32
N ARG A 388 -6.84 18.40 -4.60
CA ARG A 388 -5.95 19.40 -3.98
C ARG A 388 -4.92 18.74 -3.03
N SER A 389 -3.79 19.43 -2.81
CA SER A 389 -2.66 18.91 -2.02
C SER A 389 -3.06 18.54 -0.61
N GLN A 390 -2.38 17.58 -0.02
CA GLN A 390 -2.60 17.13 1.35
C GLN A 390 -2.56 18.27 2.37
N ALA A 391 -1.63 19.22 2.22
CA ALA A 391 -1.57 20.41 3.07
C ALA A 391 -2.87 21.25 3.05
N TYR A 392 -3.59 21.29 1.92
CA TYR A 392 -4.87 21.97 1.81
C TYR A 392 -6.01 21.16 2.44
N TRP A 393 -5.91 19.83 2.40
CA TRP A 393 -6.87 18.94 3.03
C TRP A 393 -6.74 18.90 4.55
N ASP A 394 -5.53 19.11 5.07
CA ASP A 394 -5.28 19.08 6.51
C ASP A 394 -5.33 20.47 7.16
N ALA A 395 -5.45 21.53 6.37
CA ALA A 395 -5.55 22.91 6.85
C ALA A 395 -6.96 23.24 7.36
N THR A 396 -7.06 24.11 8.37
CA THR A 396 -8.35 24.71 8.72
C THR A 396 -8.76 25.72 7.64
N PRO A 397 -10.07 25.98 7.45
CA PRO A 397 -10.56 26.87 6.39
C PRO A 397 -9.91 28.25 6.38
N ASP A 398 -9.55 28.76 7.56
CA ASP A 398 -8.90 30.08 7.75
C ASP A 398 -7.52 30.17 7.10
N HIS A 399 -6.80 29.05 6.94
CA HIS A 399 -5.46 29.00 6.35
C HIS A 399 -5.50 28.74 4.82
N HIS A 400 -6.67 28.47 4.24
CA HIS A 400 -6.80 28.17 2.80
C HIS A 400 -6.42 29.36 1.89
N PRO A 401 -6.81 30.61 2.19
CA PRO A 401 -6.45 31.77 1.36
C PRO A 401 -4.95 32.02 1.30
N GLU A 402 -4.25 31.79 2.41
CA GLU A 402 -2.79 31.96 2.49
C GLU A 402 -2.07 30.92 1.63
N LEU A 403 -2.44 29.64 1.77
CA LEU A 403 -1.91 28.56 0.94
C LEU A 403 -2.19 28.78 -0.56
N TRP A 404 -3.33 29.39 -0.88
CA TRP A 404 -3.70 29.72 -2.25
C TRP A 404 -2.88 30.89 -2.81
N ALA A 405 -2.71 31.96 -2.02
CA ALA A 405 -1.89 33.11 -2.39
C ALA A 405 -0.43 32.71 -2.63
N GLN A 406 0.13 31.83 -1.78
CA GLN A 406 1.48 31.29 -1.96
C GLN A 406 1.62 30.51 -3.28
N LYS A 407 0.59 29.74 -3.67
CA LYS A 407 0.60 29.00 -4.96
C LYS A 407 0.48 29.90 -6.18
N LEU A 408 -0.39 30.90 -6.12
CA LEU A 408 -0.55 31.90 -7.18
C LEU A 408 0.74 32.71 -7.36
N ALA A 409 1.38 33.10 -6.26
CA ALA A 409 2.67 33.79 -6.28
C ALA A 409 3.78 32.94 -6.92
N ALA A 410 3.69 31.61 -6.81
CA ALA A 410 4.59 30.66 -7.45
C ALA A 410 4.25 30.38 -8.93
N GLY A 411 3.18 30.98 -9.49
CA GLY A 411 2.78 30.77 -10.88
C GLY A 411 2.19 29.38 -11.18
N LEU A 412 1.77 28.63 -10.16
CA LEU A 412 1.35 27.24 -10.31
C LEU A 412 -0.15 27.13 -10.54
N THR A 413 -0.56 26.60 -11.69
CA THR A 413 -1.95 26.22 -11.95
C THR A 413 -2.22 24.80 -11.46
N PRO A 414 -3.27 24.57 -10.65
CA PRO A 414 -3.67 23.22 -10.25
C PRO A 414 -4.14 22.40 -11.47
N TYR A 415 -3.82 21.12 -11.49
CA TYR A 415 -4.41 20.19 -12.44
C TYR A 415 -5.82 19.80 -12.01
N ASP A 416 -6.71 19.64 -12.99
CA ASP A 416 -8.08 19.17 -12.76
C ASP A 416 -8.24 17.66 -12.85
N GLN A 417 -7.41 17.02 -13.66
CA GLN A 417 -7.41 15.57 -13.87
C GLN A 417 -5.99 15.01 -13.82
N VAL A 418 -5.89 13.70 -13.60
CA VAL A 418 -4.62 12.97 -13.57
C VAL A 418 -3.86 13.15 -14.89
N TYR A 419 -4.57 13.12 -16.03
CA TYR A 419 -3.98 13.39 -17.35
C TYR A 419 -3.15 14.69 -17.39
N GLY A 420 -3.68 15.78 -16.83
CA GLY A 420 -2.98 17.07 -16.81
C GLY A 420 -1.69 17.02 -15.99
N ALA A 421 -1.69 16.28 -14.88
CA ALA A 421 -0.50 16.11 -14.05
C ALA A 421 0.57 15.24 -14.74
N LEU A 422 0.15 14.16 -15.41
CA LEU A 422 1.05 13.26 -16.12
C LEU A 422 1.64 13.88 -17.39
N SER A 423 0.84 14.58 -18.20
CA SER A 423 1.31 15.26 -19.41
C SER A 423 2.34 16.37 -19.16
N ALA A 424 2.44 16.86 -17.91
CA ALA A 424 3.49 17.79 -17.51
C ALA A 424 4.83 17.12 -17.20
N VAL A 425 4.85 15.81 -16.91
CA VAL A 425 6.05 15.07 -16.47
C VAL A 425 7.18 15.06 -17.51
N PRO A 426 6.94 14.81 -18.81
CA PRO A 426 8.04 14.75 -19.81
C PRO A 426 8.86 16.04 -19.89
N ASN A 427 8.26 17.18 -19.54
CA ASN A 427 8.93 18.49 -19.59
C ASN A 427 9.70 18.82 -18.30
N MET A 428 9.70 17.93 -17.30
CA MET A 428 10.40 18.13 -16.04
C MET A 428 11.88 17.75 -16.17
N THR A 429 12.76 18.75 -16.21
CA THR A 429 14.23 18.57 -16.26
C THR A 429 14.90 18.68 -14.91
N ALA A 430 14.18 19.18 -13.91
CA ALA A 430 14.65 19.34 -12.55
C ALA A 430 13.53 18.97 -11.57
N PRO A 431 13.88 18.56 -10.33
CA PRO A 431 12.88 18.31 -9.31
C PRO A 431 12.00 19.53 -9.09
N SER A 432 10.69 19.37 -9.26
CA SER A 432 9.74 20.47 -9.04
C SER A 432 9.93 21.11 -7.67
N ASP A 433 9.83 22.44 -7.60
CA ASP A 433 9.78 23.19 -6.33
C ASP A 433 8.49 22.91 -5.56
N TRP A 434 7.46 22.41 -6.24
CA TRP A 434 6.15 22.06 -5.68
C TRP A 434 5.75 20.63 -6.07
N ARG A 435 6.47 19.68 -5.47
CA ARG A 435 6.25 18.24 -5.68
C ARG A 435 4.89 17.78 -5.16
N HIS A 436 4.42 16.68 -5.72
CA HIS A 436 3.21 16.05 -5.25
C HIS A 436 3.42 15.42 -3.87
N ASP A 437 2.39 15.49 -3.02
CA ASP A 437 2.36 14.77 -1.75
C ASP A 437 2.25 13.25 -1.97
N ALA A 438 2.34 12.48 -0.89
CA ALA A 438 2.37 11.03 -0.95
C ALA A 438 1.15 10.42 -1.67
N PHE A 439 -0.07 10.91 -1.40
CA PHE A 439 -1.28 10.37 -2.01
C PHE A 439 -1.35 10.66 -3.51
N ARG A 440 -1.09 11.90 -3.91
CA ARG A 440 -1.05 12.28 -5.33
C ARG A 440 0.06 11.56 -6.09
N SER A 441 1.22 11.40 -5.46
CA SER A 441 2.33 10.62 -6.02
C SER A 441 1.92 9.18 -6.24
N MET A 442 1.26 8.55 -5.25
CA MET A 442 0.76 7.18 -5.38
C MET A 442 -0.24 7.06 -6.53
N LEU A 443 -1.18 7.99 -6.64
CA LEU A 443 -2.15 8.04 -7.74
C LEU A 443 -1.47 8.12 -9.11
N MET A 444 -0.46 8.99 -9.26
CA MET A 444 0.30 9.10 -10.50
C MET A 444 1.04 7.81 -10.81
N LEU A 445 1.78 7.26 -9.85
CA LEU A 445 2.54 6.02 -10.03
C LEU A 445 1.66 4.85 -10.42
N THR A 446 0.48 4.73 -9.80
CA THR A 446 -0.51 3.72 -10.15
C THR A 446 -0.99 3.86 -11.60
N ASN A 447 -1.26 5.08 -12.05
CA ASN A 447 -1.69 5.34 -13.43
C ASN A 447 -0.61 5.02 -14.48
N LEU A 448 0.67 5.18 -14.14
CA LEU A 448 1.79 4.82 -15.01
C LEU A 448 1.91 3.31 -15.23
N THR A 449 1.36 2.50 -14.34
CA THR A 449 1.40 1.04 -14.42
C THR A 449 0.11 0.42 -14.93
N ASP A 450 -0.94 1.21 -15.09
CA ASP A 450 -2.22 0.73 -15.58
C ASP A 450 -2.12 0.44 -17.09
N PRO A 451 -2.35 -0.81 -17.55
CA PRO A 451 -2.26 -1.17 -18.95
C PRO A 451 -3.37 -0.56 -19.82
N ASP A 452 -4.47 -0.11 -19.21
CA ASP A 452 -5.58 0.50 -19.97
C ASP A 452 -5.35 1.99 -20.27
N ASN A 453 -4.33 2.59 -19.65
CA ASN A 453 -4.02 3.99 -19.84
C ASN A 453 -3.11 4.20 -21.05
N ASP A 454 -3.50 5.08 -21.96
CA ASP A 454 -2.67 5.53 -23.08
C ASP A 454 -1.65 6.57 -22.59
N LEU A 455 -0.45 6.07 -22.23
CA LEU A 455 0.65 6.91 -21.76
C LEU A 455 1.35 7.66 -22.90
N GLU A 456 1.25 7.18 -24.14
CA GLU A 456 1.78 7.87 -25.32
C GLU A 456 1.00 9.16 -25.56
N ALA A 457 -0.31 9.16 -25.33
CA ALA A 457 -1.13 10.38 -25.33
C ALA A 457 -0.70 11.40 -24.25
N CYS A 458 0.03 10.99 -23.22
CA CYS A 458 0.64 11.86 -22.22
C CYS A 458 2.08 12.28 -22.59
N GLY A 459 2.64 11.80 -23.70
CA GLY A 459 4.04 11.99 -24.08
C GLY A 459 5.02 11.27 -23.16
N ILE A 460 4.56 10.29 -22.36
CA ILE A 460 5.40 9.57 -21.40
C ILE A 460 5.90 8.28 -22.07
N TYR A 461 7.17 8.28 -22.42
CA TYR A 461 7.89 7.10 -22.90
C TYR A 461 8.61 6.45 -21.72
N LEU A 462 8.00 5.42 -21.13
CA LEU A 462 8.56 4.72 -19.96
C LEU A 462 9.80 3.86 -20.27
N ASP A 463 10.13 3.68 -21.55
CA ASP A 463 11.33 2.98 -22.00
C ASP A 463 12.55 3.91 -22.15
N ASP A 464 12.40 5.21 -21.84
CA ASP A 464 13.52 6.15 -21.78
C ASP A 464 14.45 5.81 -20.60
N THR A 465 15.72 5.57 -20.89
CA THR A 465 16.74 5.09 -19.94
C THR A 465 17.33 6.20 -19.06
N THR A 466 16.70 7.39 -19.06
CA THR A 466 17.15 8.54 -18.27
C THR A 466 17.03 8.24 -16.76
N ASP A 467 18.18 8.06 -16.09
CA ASP A 467 18.29 8.02 -14.62
C ASP A 467 18.79 9.39 -14.10
N PRO A 468 18.00 10.13 -13.30
CA PRO A 468 16.68 9.79 -12.78
C PRO A 468 15.54 10.08 -13.76
N SER A 469 14.54 9.19 -13.80
CA SER A 469 13.32 9.37 -14.60
C SER A 469 12.62 10.68 -14.23
N ALA A 470 12.07 11.39 -15.22
CA ALA A 470 11.31 12.63 -15.00
C ALA A 470 10.15 12.45 -14.02
N VAL A 471 9.58 11.24 -13.92
CA VAL A 471 8.56 10.88 -12.92
C VAL A 471 9.05 11.12 -11.50
N LEU A 472 10.32 10.82 -11.21
CA LEU A 472 10.93 11.01 -9.89
C LEU A 472 11.10 12.49 -9.52
N PHE A 473 11.03 13.41 -10.49
CA PHE A 473 11.01 14.85 -10.25
C PHE A 473 9.64 15.38 -9.84
N ALA A 474 8.56 14.70 -10.25
CA ALA A 474 7.18 15.07 -9.95
C ALA A 474 6.71 14.55 -8.57
N VAL A 475 7.12 13.35 -8.20
CA VAL A 475 6.65 12.67 -6.98
C VAL A 475 7.33 13.17 -5.70
N GLU A 476 6.74 12.80 -4.55
CA GLU A 476 7.27 13.08 -3.21
C GLU A 476 8.72 12.56 -3.06
N LYS A 477 9.63 13.41 -2.55
CA LYS A 477 11.03 13.02 -2.30
C LYS A 477 11.22 12.29 -0.97
N THR A 478 10.56 11.17 -0.83
CA THR A 478 10.69 10.30 0.34
C THR A 478 11.19 8.91 -0.06
N PRO A 479 11.94 8.21 0.81
CA PRO A 479 12.32 6.82 0.55
C PRO A 479 11.12 5.92 0.23
N ARG A 480 9.95 6.17 0.83
CA ARG A 480 8.72 5.41 0.55
C ARG A 480 8.26 5.55 -0.89
N MET A 481 8.33 6.75 -1.47
CA MET A 481 7.80 6.99 -2.81
C MET A 481 8.78 6.53 -3.88
N ARG A 482 10.09 6.63 -3.60
CA ARG A 482 11.13 6.00 -4.44
C ARG A 482 10.98 4.48 -4.42
N LEU A 483 10.76 3.89 -3.26
CA LEU A 483 10.51 2.45 -3.14
C LEU A 483 9.25 2.06 -3.93
N ALA A 484 8.14 2.78 -3.75
CA ALA A 484 6.90 2.53 -4.50
C ALA A 484 7.12 2.62 -6.02
N TYR A 485 7.83 3.63 -6.50
CA TYR A 485 8.19 3.78 -7.92
C TYR A 485 8.94 2.55 -8.44
N HIS A 486 10.04 2.15 -7.80
CA HIS A 486 10.80 1.00 -8.29
C HIS A 486 10.01 -0.31 -8.17
N THR A 487 9.20 -0.50 -7.12
CA THR A 487 8.31 -1.66 -7.03
C THR A 487 7.31 -1.69 -8.18
N PHE A 488 6.71 -0.55 -8.53
CA PHE A 488 5.69 -0.48 -9.57
C PHE A 488 6.29 -0.71 -10.95
N MET A 489 7.46 -0.14 -11.23
CA MET A 489 8.18 -0.39 -12.47
C MET A 489 8.69 -1.83 -12.57
N LEU A 490 9.14 -2.43 -11.46
CA LEU A 490 9.46 -3.87 -11.41
C LEU A 490 8.24 -4.70 -11.82
N CYS A 491 7.07 -4.41 -11.25
CA CYS A 491 5.84 -5.12 -11.59
C CYS A 491 5.41 -4.90 -13.04
N ARG A 492 5.55 -3.68 -13.58
CA ARG A 492 5.23 -3.38 -14.99
C ARG A 492 6.09 -4.21 -15.96
N HIS A 493 7.35 -4.45 -15.62
CA HIS A 493 8.28 -5.17 -16.47
C HIS A 493 8.41 -6.68 -16.13
N THR A 494 7.54 -7.21 -15.27
CA THR A 494 7.57 -8.61 -14.83
C THR A 494 6.19 -9.26 -14.96
N PRO A 495 6.06 -10.50 -15.48
CA PRO A 495 4.80 -11.24 -15.43
C PRO A 495 4.53 -11.74 -14.01
N ILE A 496 4.10 -10.83 -13.11
CA ILE A 496 4.00 -11.08 -11.66
C ILE A 496 3.17 -12.31 -11.34
N ARG A 497 1.99 -12.48 -11.95
CA ARG A 497 1.11 -13.63 -11.66
C ARG A 497 1.78 -14.96 -12.01
N ASP A 498 2.43 -15.05 -13.16
CA ASP A 498 3.08 -16.26 -13.62
C ASP A 498 4.31 -16.57 -12.77
N LEU A 499 5.13 -15.56 -12.47
CA LEU A 499 6.30 -15.71 -11.61
C LEU A 499 5.92 -16.15 -10.19
N LEU A 500 4.85 -15.58 -9.62
CA LEU A 500 4.31 -16.03 -8.33
C LEU A 500 3.82 -17.47 -8.40
N ALA A 501 3.16 -17.87 -9.49
CA ALA A 501 2.69 -19.26 -9.66
C ALA A 501 3.86 -20.25 -9.75
N VAL A 502 4.96 -19.88 -10.43
CA VAL A 502 6.18 -20.69 -10.53
C VAL A 502 6.85 -20.82 -9.16
N ALA A 503 7.18 -19.70 -8.52
CA ALA A 503 7.84 -19.69 -7.20
C ALA A 503 6.97 -20.34 -6.11
N GLY A 504 5.65 -20.23 -6.24
CA GLY A 504 4.65 -20.82 -5.35
C GLY A 504 4.25 -22.26 -5.68
N GLU A 505 4.87 -22.94 -6.64
CA GLU A 505 4.53 -24.31 -7.06
C GLU A 505 3.01 -24.47 -7.37
N SER A 506 2.47 -23.67 -8.31
CA SER A 506 1.05 -23.51 -8.69
C SER A 506 0.17 -22.64 -7.79
N TRP A 507 0.73 -22.03 -6.74
CA TRP A 507 -0.01 -21.13 -5.84
C TRP A 507 0.33 -19.66 -6.09
N VAL A 508 -0.70 -18.82 -6.23
CA VAL A 508 -0.61 -17.35 -6.32
C VAL A 508 -1.27 -16.75 -5.07
N LEU A 509 -0.46 -16.40 -4.07
CA LEU A 509 -0.91 -15.76 -2.83
C LEU A 509 -2.17 -16.42 -2.22
N GLY A 510 -2.13 -17.75 -2.01
CA GLY A 510 -3.25 -18.50 -1.42
C GLY A 510 -4.33 -18.97 -2.39
N GLU A 511 -4.28 -18.57 -3.65
CA GLU A 511 -5.10 -19.14 -4.74
C GLU A 511 -4.29 -20.26 -5.41
N LYS A 512 -4.88 -21.44 -5.62
CA LYS A 512 -4.25 -22.48 -6.42
C LYS A 512 -4.75 -22.38 -7.86
N LEU A 513 -3.85 -22.44 -8.84
CA LEU A 513 -4.24 -22.52 -10.25
C LEU A 513 -5.14 -23.75 -10.48
N SER A 514 -6.16 -23.55 -11.32
CA SER A 514 -7.25 -24.53 -11.49
C SER A 514 -6.84 -25.80 -12.23
N SER A 515 -5.76 -25.73 -13.02
CA SER A 515 -5.27 -26.87 -13.81
C SER A 515 -3.75 -26.90 -13.95
N GLN A 516 -3.21 -28.09 -14.23
CA GLN A 516 -1.79 -28.27 -14.54
C GLN A 516 -1.40 -27.52 -15.82
N ALA A 517 -2.30 -27.43 -16.81
CA ALA A 517 -2.06 -26.71 -18.05
C ALA A 517 -1.83 -25.21 -17.81
N GLN A 518 -2.60 -24.59 -16.90
CA GLN A 518 -2.37 -23.19 -16.50
C GLN A 518 -1.02 -23.02 -15.81
N HIS A 519 -0.61 -23.97 -14.98
CA HIS A 519 0.70 -23.91 -14.34
C HIS A 519 1.84 -24.05 -15.35
N ILE A 520 1.76 -24.97 -16.30
CA ILE A 520 2.74 -25.10 -17.39
C ILE A 520 2.80 -23.83 -18.23
N SER A 521 1.64 -23.23 -18.55
CA SER A 521 1.58 -21.96 -19.27
C SER A 521 2.31 -20.84 -18.51
N ALA A 522 2.13 -20.76 -17.19
CA ALA A 522 2.83 -19.80 -16.34
C ALA A 522 4.35 -20.07 -16.31
N GLN A 523 4.76 -21.34 -16.25
CA GLN A 523 6.17 -21.74 -16.32
C GLN A 523 6.82 -21.32 -17.64
N LEU A 524 6.13 -21.52 -18.77
CA LEU A 524 6.61 -21.10 -20.09
C LEU A 524 6.68 -19.57 -20.21
N SER A 525 5.60 -18.86 -19.84
CA SER A 525 5.55 -17.39 -19.85
C SER A 525 6.67 -16.76 -19.01
N ALA A 526 6.85 -17.24 -17.78
CA ALA A 526 7.91 -16.74 -16.90
C ALA A 526 9.31 -17.10 -17.42
N ARG A 527 9.48 -18.26 -18.05
CA ARG A 527 10.74 -18.67 -18.69
C ARG A 527 11.06 -17.76 -19.87
N ASP A 528 10.11 -17.55 -20.77
CA ASP A 528 10.29 -16.73 -21.97
C ASP A 528 10.65 -15.28 -21.60
N TRP A 529 10.00 -14.73 -20.58
CA TRP A 529 10.36 -13.45 -20.00
C TRP A 529 11.79 -13.44 -19.42
N ALA A 530 12.16 -14.43 -18.60
CA ALA A 530 13.47 -14.51 -17.96
C ALA A 530 14.63 -14.80 -18.93
N MET A 531 14.32 -15.45 -20.07
CA MET A 531 15.19 -15.66 -21.23
C MET A 531 15.32 -14.41 -22.11
N GLY A 532 14.48 -13.38 -21.89
CA GLY A 532 14.41 -12.16 -22.68
C GLY A 532 15.80 -11.64 -23.06
N PRO A 533 15.96 -11.10 -24.28
CA PRO A 533 17.22 -11.08 -25.00
C PRO A 533 18.32 -10.61 -24.07
N ALA A 534 19.19 -11.56 -23.69
CA ALA A 534 20.48 -11.23 -23.17
C ALA A 534 21.10 -10.32 -24.23
N SER A 535 21.75 -9.24 -23.82
CA SER A 535 22.66 -8.49 -24.66
C SER A 535 23.87 -9.36 -25.03
N THR A 536 23.62 -10.45 -25.75
CA THR A 536 24.60 -11.12 -26.58
C THR A 536 24.74 -10.28 -27.83
N HIS A 537 25.88 -9.59 -27.91
CA HIS A 537 26.38 -8.90 -29.09
C HIS A 537 25.93 -9.53 -30.42
N SER A 538 25.38 -8.66 -31.28
CA SER A 538 25.41 -8.66 -32.75
C SER A 538 26.20 -9.81 -33.39
N SER A 539 25.50 -10.70 -34.11
CA SER A 539 25.24 -10.61 -35.57
C SER A 539 26.40 -11.15 -36.41
N LEU A 540 26.20 -12.38 -36.90
CA LEU A 540 26.68 -12.76 -38.21
C LEU A 540 25.53 -12.43 -39.17
N ASP A 541 25.36 -11.17 -39.52
CA ASP A 541 24.70 -10.83 -40.78
C ASP A 541 25.27 -9.53 -41.33
N LEU A 542 25.57 -9.62 -42.62
CA LEU A 542 26.40 -8.73 -43.39
C LEU A 542 25.72 -7.38 -43.62
N ALA A 543 26.51 -6.33 -43.43
CA ALA A 543 26.49 -5.05 -44.16
C ALA A 543 25.12 -4.44 -44.51
N ASN A 544 24.79 -3.34 -43.84
CA ASN A 544 24.50 -2.09 -44.52
C ASN A 544 24.84 -0.93 -43.56
N ASP A 545 25.82 -0.13 -43.98
CA ASP A 545 26.11 1.20 -43.44
C ASP A 545 24.90 2.09 -43.74
N ASP A 546 24.21 2.54 -42.70
CA ASP A 546 23.61 3.88 -42.63
C ASP A 546 23.44 4.21 -41.14
N ASP A 547 24.18 5.22 -40.70
CA ASP A 547 24.31 5.69 -39.32
C ASP A 547 22.98 6.24 -38.78
N ASP A 548 22.32 5.47 -37.92
CA ASP A 548 21.51 5.97 -36.81
C ASP A 548 21.93 5.16 -35.57
N GLU A 549 22.59 5.81 -34.60
CA GLU A 549 22.95 5.25 -33.29
C GLU A 549 21.68 4.97 -32.45
N GLN A 550 20.85 4.02 -32.89
CA GLN A 550 19.77 3.49 -32.06
C GLN A 550 20.40 2.55 -31.03
N GLN A 551 20.58 3.07 -29.81
CA GLN A 551 20.93 2.26 -28.64
C GLN A 551 20.02 1.02 -28.58
N PRO A 552 20.56 -0.20 -28.39
CA PRO A 552 19.74 -1.39 -28.36
C PRO A 552 18.73 -1.29 -27.22
N ALA A 553 17.45 -1.35 -27.54
CA ALA A 553 16.37 -1.27 -26.57
C ALA A 553 16.59 -2.29 -25.44
N GLU A 554 16.72 -1.82 -24.20
CA GLU A 554 16.91 -2.70 -23.05
C GLU A 554 15.75 -3.69 -22.94
N SER A 555 16.03 -4.94 -22.60
CA SER A 555 14.99 -5.97 -22.45
C SER A 555 14.16 -5.73 -21.18
N ALA A 556 12.88 -6.12 -21.19
CA ALA A 556 12.00 -5.97 -20.03
C ALA A 556 12.57 -6.63 -18.75
N VAL A 557 13.23 -7.79 -18.90
CA VAL A 557 13.90 -8.46 -17.79
C VAL A 557 15.07 -7.63 -17.22
N GLN A 558 15.82 -6.91 -18.07
CA GLN A 558 16.90 -6.03 -17.63
C GLN A 558 16.37 -4.86 -16.82
N ARG A 559 15.26 -4.25 -17.25
CA ARG A 559 14.56 -3.21 -16.48
C ARG A 559 14.06 -3.75 -15.14
N ALA A 560 13.45 -4.94 -15.12
CA ALA A 560 13.01 -5.57 -13.87
C ALA A 560 14.17 -5.82 -12.89
N ILE A 561 15.33 -6.26 -13.38
CA ILE A 561 16.55 -6.44 -12.56
C ILE A 561 17.03 -5.10 -12.00
N HIS A 562 17.08 -4.05 -12.82
CA HIS A 562 17.46 -2.71 -12.38
C HIS A 562 16.58 -2.27 -11.20
N HIS A 563 15.26 -2.33 -11.37
CA HIS A 563 14.32 -1.96 -10.30
C HIS A 563 14.43 -2.87 -9.07
N ALA A 564 14.67 -4.17 -9.24
CA ALA A 564 14.90 -5.09 -8.14
C ALA A 564 16.12 -4.69 -7.30
N LEU A 565 17.24 -4.33 -7.94
CA LEU A 565 18.44 -3.87 -7.24
C LEU A 565 18.21 -2.55 -6.51
N ARG A 566 17.49 -1.60 -7.13
CA ARG A 566 17.12 -0.32 -6.48
C ARG A 566 16.21 -0.52 -5.27
N ILE A 567 15.28 -1.48 -5.32
CA ILE A 567 14.44 -1.85 -4.17
C ILE A 567 15.31 -2.34 -3.00
N LEU A 568 16.26 -3.26 -3.27
CA LEU A 568 17.14 -3.79 -2.24
C LEU A 568 18.06 -2.70 -1.65
N GLU A 569 18.61 -1.84 -2.50
CA GLU A 569 19.43 -0.69 -2.08
C GLU A 569 18.64 0.27 -1.17
N LEU A 570 17.42 0.63 -1.58
CA LEU A 570 16.56 1.54 -0.82
C LEU A 570 16.17 0.95 0.53
N HIS A 571 15.82 -0.34 0.58
CA HIS A 571 15.48 -0.98 1.84
C HIS A 571 16.68 -1.11 2.78
N HIS A 572 17.86 -1.44 2.24
CA HIS A 572 19.09 -1.49 3.03
C HIS A 572 19.40 -0.13 3.68
N LYS A 573 19.26 0.98 2.92
CA LYS A 573 19.46 2.34 3.44
C LYS A 573 18.32 2.80 4.36
N HIS A 574 17.10 2.38 4.08
CA HIS A 574 15.88 2.83 4.76
C HIS A 574 14.96 1.64 5.10
N PRO A 575 15.27 0.90 6.19
CA PRO A 575 14.50 -0.30 6.55
C PRO A 575 13.08 -0.01 7.04
N LYS A 576 12.75 1.26 7.30
CA LYS A 576 11.41 1.70 7.71
C LYS A 576 10.95 2.89 6.89
N THR A 577 10.29 2.64 5.77
CA THR A 577 9.75 3.69 4.90
C THR A 577 8.33 4.12 5.28
N GLY A 578 7.58 3.24 5.94
CA GLY A 578 6.16 3.40 6.23
C GLY A 578 5.22 2.90 5.12
N LEU A 579 5.76 2.33 4.04
CA LEU A 579 4.97 1.77 2.95
C LEU A 579 4.30 0.44 3.36
N LEU A 580 3.02 0.26 3.02
CA LEU A 580 2.24 -0.91 3.47
C LEU A 580 2.64 -2.24 2.81
N PHE A 581 3.36 -2.19 1.69
CA PHE A 581 3.81 -3.35 0.92
C PHE A 581 5.34 -3.41 0.83
N GLN A 582 6.05 -2.81 1.80
CA GLN A 582 7.51 -2.78 1.82
C GLN A 582 8.11 -4.19 1.82
N GLU A 583 7.65 -5.07 2.73
CA GLU A 583 8.14 -6.44 2.85
C GLU A 583 7.83 -7.25 1.58
N TRP A 584 6.67 -6.98 0.96
CA TRP A 584 6.29 -7.59 -0.31
C TRP A 584 7.17 -7.13 -1.47
N SER A 585 7.62 -5.87 -1.45
CA SER A 585 8.56 -5.33 -2.46
C SER A 585 9.90 -6.07 -2.44
N LEU A 586 10.42 -6.37 -1.24
CA LEU A 586 11.64 -7.18 -1.08
C LEU A 586 11.46 -8.59 -1.62
N TYR A 587 10.32 -9.20 -1.32
CA TYR A 587 9.98 -10.52 -1.82
C TYR A 587 9.95 -10.55 -3.35
N LEU A 588 9.26 -9.58 -3.99
CA LEU A 588 9.21 -9.47 -5.45
C LEU A 588 10.60 -9.26 -6.07
N ALA A 589 11.43 -8.38 -5.48
CA ALA A 589 12.79 -8.16 -5.95
C ALA A 589 13.64 -9.45 -5.88
N ALA A 590 13.53 -10.22 -4.78
CA ALA A 590 14.26 -11.46 -4.62
C ALA A 590 13.85 -12.54 -5.63
N ILE A 591 12.55 -12.72 -5.89
CA ILE A 591 12.09 -13.74 -6.85
C ILE A 591 12.43 -13.38 -8.30
N VAL A 592 12.45 -12.08 -8.66
CA VAL A 592 12.90 -11.61 -9.98
C VAL A 592 14.37 -11.97 -10.22
N LEU A 593 15.24 -11.65 -9.24
CA LEU A 593 16.67 -11.97 -9.33
C LEU A 593 16.94 -13.47 -9.33
N TRP A 594 16.17 -14.24 -8.54
CA TRP A 594 16.21 -15.70 -8.56
C TRP A 594 15.84 -16.27 -9.94
N ALA A 595 14.72 -15.84 -10.53
CA ALA A 595 14.29 -16.34 -11.83
C ALA A 595 15.32 -16.06 -12.93
N ARG A 596 15.89 -14.84 -12.95
CA ARG A 596 16.95 -14.51 -13.90
C ARG A 596 18.18 -15.39 -13.72
N ALA A 597 18.65 -15.56 -12.49
CA ALA A 597 19.85 -16.34 -12.20
C ALA A 597 19.64 -17.83 -12.51
N TYR A 598 18.44 -18.36 -12.26
CA TYR A 598 18.09 -19.75 -12.57
C TYR A 598 18.21 -20.03 -14.07
N ILE A 599 17.73 -19.11 -14.90
CA ILE A 599 17.72 -19.25 -16.36
C ILE A 599 19.09 -18.97 -16.99
N SER A 600 19.83 -17.98 -16.47
CA SER A 600 21.15 -17.60 -17.02
C SER A 600 22.23 -18.64 -16.74
N ASP A 601 22.10 -19.39 -15.64
CA ASP A 601 23.05 -20.41 -15.23
C ASP A 601 22.64 -21.77 -15.82
N HIS A 602 22.98 -21.99 -17.10
CA HIS A 602 22.86 -23.32 -17.71
C HIS A 602 23.73 -24.31 -16.93
N PRO A 603 23.27 -25.55 -16.67
CA PRO A 603 24.03 -26.55 -15.95
C PRO A 603 25.27 -26.95 -16.76
N SER A 604 26.34 -26.18 -16.61
CA SER A 604 27.68 -26.62 -16.95
C SER A 604 27.96 -27.79 -16.02
N ARG A 605 27.94 -29.00 -16.60
CA ARG A 605 28.27 -30.29 -15.97
C ARG A 605 29.51 -30.19 -15.09
N ASN A 606 29.34 -29.80 -13.84
CA ASN A 606 30.28 -30.06 -12.79
C ASN A 606 29.45 -30.36 -11.54
N PRO A 607 29.31 -31.64 -11.16
CA PRO A 607 28.69 -31.99 -9.89
C PRO A 607 29.61 -31.46 -8.79
N GLN A 608 29.35 -30.24 -8.31
CA GLN A 608 29.95 -29.80 -7.06
C GLN A 608 29.42 -30.73 -5.96
N LEU A 609 30.35 -31.42 -5.32
CA LEU A 609 30.12 -32.22 -4.13
C LEU A 609 29.33 -31.39 -3.10
N PRO A 610 28.43 -32.02 -2.33
CA PRO A 610 27.71 -31.34 -1.27
C PRO A 610 28.71 -31.00 -0.15
N LEU A 611 29.36 -29.83 -0.25
CA LEU A 611 29.87 -29.17 0.95
C LEU A 611 28.62 -28.81 1.76
N GLU A 612 28.51 -29.31 2.99
CA GLU A 612 27.52 -28.81 3.94
C GLU A 612 27.59 -27.28 3.93
N PRO A 613 26.52 -26.57 3.53
CA PRO A 613 26.58 -25.13 3.47
C PRO A 613 26.59 -24.64 4.91
N MET A 614 27.77 -24.25 5.38
CA MET A 614 27.88 -23.38 6.54
C MET A 614 26.97 -22.18 6.23
N ARG A 615 25.88 -22.00 6.99
CA ARG A 615 24.92 -20.93 6.71
C ARG A 615 25.70 -19.62 6.66
N PRO A 616 25.67 -18.88 5.54
CA PRO A 616 26.41 -17.62 5.43
C PRO A 616 25.98 -16.70 6.57
N SER A 617 26.94 -16.02 7.19
CA SER A 617 26.61 -15.12 8.28
C SER A 617 25.78 -13.94 7.73
N PRO A 618 24.98 -13.26 8.57
CA PRO A 618 24.24 -12.08 8.14
C PRO A 618 25.13 -11.00 7.49
N HIS A 619 26.39 -10.91 7.93
CA HIS A 619 27.37 -9.99 7.37
C HIS A 619 27.83 -10.41 5.97
N ASP A 620 28.05 -11.71 5.73
CA ASP A 620 28.43 -12.22 4.41
C ASP A 620 27.31 -11.99 3.38
N LEU A 621 26.05 -12.17 3.81
CA LEU A 621 24.88 -11.89 2.98
C LEU A 621 24.80 -10.41 2.59
N GLU A 622 25.09 -9.51 3.54
CA GLU A 622 25.10 -8.07 3.34
C GLU A 622 26.22 -7.64 2.38
N LEU A 623 27.44 -8.16 2.54
CA LEU A 623 28.55 -7.90 1.62
C LEU A 623 28.24 -8.40 0.21
N SER A 624 27.66 -9.61 0.08
CA SER A 624 27.23 -10.16 -1.21
C SER A 624 26.16 -9.30 -1.86
N LEU A 625 25.23 -8.75 -1.08
CA LEU A 625 24.20 -7.84 -1.57
C LEU A 625 24.81 -6.53 -2.09
N LEU A 626 25.69 -5.90 -1.30
CA LEU A 626 26.34 -4.65 -1.68
C LEU A 626 27.20 -4.80 -2.93
N ALA A 627 27.90 -5.93 -3.08
CA ALA A 627 28.63 -6.26 -4.30
C ALA A 627 27.69 -6.32 -5.51
N LEU A 628 26.53 -6.98 -5.39
CA LEU A 628 25.54 -7.07 -6.46
C LEU A 628 24.93 -5.71 -6.82
N ILE A 629 24.59 -4.88 -5.82
CA ILE A 629 24.07 -3.52 -6.03
C ILE A 629 25.13 -2.66 -6.75
N SER A 630 26.40 -2.75 -6.32
CA SER A 630 27.48 -2.00 -6.95
C SER A 630 27.67 -2.38 -8.43
N ALA A 631 27.58 -3.67 -8.75
CA ALA A 631 27.64 -4.16 -10.12
C ALA A 631 26.47 -3.65 -10.98
N GLY A 632 25.29 -3.43 -10.39
CA GLY A 632 24.12 -2.88 -11.08
C GLY A 632 24.07 -1.36 -11.22
N SER A 633 25.01 -0.63 -10.63
CA SER A 633 25.12 0.81 -10.78
C SER A 633 25.96 1.26 -11.98
N ALA A 634 26.60 0.32 -12.69
CA ALA A 634 27.45 0.62 -13.84
C ALA A 634 26.62 0.83 -15.13
N PRO A 635 26.73 1.99 -15.81
CA PRO A 635 25.79 2.41 -16.87
C PRO A 635 25.97 1.74 -18.25
N ALA A 636 26.56 0.55 -18.35
CA ALA A 636 26.83 -0.05 -19.67
C ALA A 636 26.90 -1.59 -19.71
N THR A 637 26.65 -2.30 -18.61
CA THR A 637 26.75 -3.76 -18.58
C THR A 637 25.51 -4.38 -17.99
N ALA A 638 24.86 -5.27 -18.76
CA ALA A 638 23.78 -6.11 -18.23
C ALA A 638 24.30 -6.88 -17.01
N VAL A 639 23.69 -6.62 -15.86
CA VAL A 639 24.07 -7.27 -14.60
C VAL A 639 23.91 -8.78 -14.73
N VAL A 640 25.04 -9.49 -14.69
CA VAL A 640 25.01 -10.95 -14.64
C VAL A 640 24.74 -11.37 -13.20
N VAL A 641 23.48 -11.70 -12.92
CA VAL A 641 23.07 -12.24 -11.62
C VAL A 641 23.46 -13.72 -11.56
N THR A 642 24.49 -14.06 -10.80
CA THR A 642 24.90 -15.45 -10.60
C THR A 642 23.92 -16.18 -9.67
N ARG A 643 23.85 -17.51 -9.79
CA ARG A 643 23.02 -18.35 -8.91
C ARG A 643 23.37 -18.17 -7.43
N ALA A 644 24.66 -18.10 -7.10
CA ALA A 644 25.12 -17.86 -5.73
C ALA A 644 24.70 -16.48 -5.19
N ALA A 645 24.83 -15.42 -6.01
CA ALA A 645 24.40 -14.09 -5.61
C ALA A 645 22.88 -14.02 -5.40
N ALA A 646 22.09 -14.63 -6.29
CA ALA A 646 20.64 -14.70 -6.15
C ALA A 646 20.22 -15.48 -4.89
N GLN A 647 20.90 -16.59 -4.58
CA GLN A 647 20.64 -17.36 -3.35
C GLN A 647 20.93 -16.53 -2.09
N ASN A 648 22.02 -15.77 -2.09
CA ASN A 648 22.34 -14.86 -0.98
C ASN A 648 21.28 -13.75 -0.83
N VAL A 649 20.78 -13.20 -1.94
CA VAL A 649 19.68 -12.22 -1.91
C VAL A 649 18.39 -12.83 -1.34
N VAL A 650 18.03 -14.05 -1.74
CA VAL A 650 16.86 -14.76 -1.19
C VAL A 650 16.99 -14.95 0.32
N LEU A 651 18.16 -15.39 0.80
CA LEU A 651 18.45 -15.56 2.22
C LEU A 651 18.41 -14.23 2.98
N TRP A 652 18.99 -13.17 2.40
CA TRP A 652 18.98 -11.83 2.99
C TRP A 652 17.55 -11.27 3.09
N ALA A 653 16.77 -11.34 2.01
CA ALA A 653 15.40 -10.85 1.98
C ALA A 653 14.53 -11.59 3.01
N LYS A 654 14.68 -12.92 3.10
CA LYS A 654 14.03 -13.74 4.12
C LYS A 654 14.38 -13.24 5.54
N ALA A 655 15.65 -13.02 5.83
CA ALA A 655 16.10 -12.52 7.13
C ALA A 655 15.56 -11.12 7.46
N GLN A 656 15.43 -10.22 6.47
CA GLN A 656 14.85 -8.90 6.71
C GLN A 656 13.34 -8.97 6.98
N ILE A 657 12.60 -9.81 6.26
CA ILE A 657 11.16 -10.00 6.50
C ILE A 657 10.92 -10.67 7.86
N GLU A 658 11.75 -11.64 8.27
CA GLU A 658 11.65 -12.29 9.59
C GLU A 658 11.84 -11.32 10.77
N LYS A 659 12.59 -10.23 10.61
CA LYS A 659 12.79 -9.23 11.68
C LYS A 659 11.50 -8.46 12.04
N VAL A 660 10.62 -8.29 11.06
CA VAL A 660 9.38 -7.51 11.19
C VAL A 660 8.14 -8.39 11.21
N ASP A 661 8.27 -9.67 10.82
CA ASP A 661 7.18 -10.63 10.90
C ASP A 661 6.89 -10.99 12.35
N VAL A 662 5.61 -10.94 12.69
CA VAL A 662 5.10 -11.54 13.91
C VAL A 662 4.31 -12.76 13.47
N PRO A 663 4.71 -13.98 13.87
CA PRO A 663 4.11 -15.20 13.36
C PRO A 663 2.58 -15.14 13.39
N HIS A 664 1.97 -15.46 12.26
CA HIS A 664 0.51 -15.49 12.07
C HIS A 664 -0.23 -14.13 12.13
N ASN A 665 0.47 -12.97 12.11
CA ASN A 665 -0.20 -11.67 12.08
C ASN A 665 -0.47 -11.14 10.66
N CYS A 666 0.42 -11.33 9.69
CA CYS A 666 0.25 -10.83 8.31
C CYS A 666 0.43 -11.95 7.29
N GLY A 667 -0.60 -12.22 6.47
CA GLY A 667 -0.55 -13.33 5.52
C GLY A 667 0.39 -13.09 4.34
N LEU A 668 0.65 -11.82 3.98
CA LEU A 668 1.62 -11.48 2.93
C LEU A 668 3.04 -11.88 3.34
N THR A 669 3.49 -11.48 4.54
CA THR A 669 4.83 -11.82 5.05
C THR A 669 4.96 -13.32 5.27
N ASN A 670 3.95 -13.98 5.84
CA ASN A 670 3.95 -15.44 6.01
C ASN A 670 4.07 -16.17 4.65
N CYS A 671 3.33 -15.74 3.62
CA CYS A 671 3.41 -16.33 2.28
C CYS A 671 4.79 -16.11 1.65
N ALA A 672 5.34 -14.89 1.75
CA ALA A 672 6.66 -14.57 1.24
C ALA A 672 7.75 -15.43 1.93
N LEU A 673 7.69 -15.59 3.25
CA LEU A 673 8.64 -16.39 4.01
C LEU A 673 8.61 -17.87 3.66
N ASP A 674 7.42 -18.45 3.42
CA ASP A 674 7.29 -19.84 2.96
C ASP A 674 7.96 -20.05 1.59
N VAL A 675 7.69 -19.15 0.64
CA VAL A 675 8.28 -19.22 -0.71
C VAL A 675 9.79 -19.00 -0.66
N LEU A 676 10.27 -17.95 0.03
CA LEU A 676 11.71 -17.69 0.16
C LEU A 676 12.43 -18.83 0.88
N GLY A 677 11.79 -19.48 1.87
CA GLY A 677 12.32 -20.67 2.52
C GLY A 677 12.49 -21.85 1.55
N LYS A 678 11.53 -22.06 0.66
CA LYS A 678 11.61 -23.09 -0.40
C LYS A 678 12.72 -22.75 -1.41
N LEU A 679 12.78 -21.51 -1.89
CA LEU A 679 13.80 -21.08 -2.85
C LEU A 679 15.21 -21.14 -2.25
N ALA A 680 15.37 -20.81 -0.97
CA ALA A 680 16.66 -20.93 -0.28
C ALA A 680 17.18 -22.38 -0.22
N GLY A 681 16.27 -23.36 -0.07
CA GLY A 681 16.62 -24.77 0.03
C GLY A 681 16.68 -25.53 -1.30
N ARG A 682 15.75 -25.25 -2.21
CA ARG A 682 15.51 -26.02 -3.45
C ARG A 682 15.44 -25.16 -4.71
N GLY A 683 15.71 -23.86 -4.62
CA GLY A 683 15.61 -22.94 -5.77
C GLY A 683 16.62 -23.19 -6.89
N GLY A 684 17.59 -24.10 -6.70
CA GLY A 684 18.53 -24.55 -7.73
C GLY A 684 18.23 -25.94 -8.30
N GLU A 685 17.19 -26.62 -7.82
CA GLU A 685 16.74 -27.93 -8.35
C GLU A 685 16.13 -27.77 -9.74
N GLU A 686 16.19 -28.81 -10.58
CA GLU A 686 15.53 -28.78 -11.89
C GLU A 686 13.99 -28.82 -11.76
N GLY A 687 13.28 -28.28 -12.74
CA GLY A 687 11.81 -28.40 -12.87
C GLY A 687 11.00 -27.18 -12.41
N TRP A 688 11.63 -26.07 -12.01
CA TRP A 688 10.90 -24.82 -11.74
C TRP A 688 10.28 -24.22 -13.00
N PHE A 689 11.02 -24.23 -14.10
CA PHE A 689 10.56 -23.78 -15.42
C PHE A 689 10.38 -24.97 -16.36
N ALA A 690 9.43 -24.86 -17.28
CA ALA A 690 9.04 -25.92 -18.22
C ALA A 690 9.94 -25.97 -19.48
#